data_AF-A0ABC8RBH2-F1
#
_entry.id   AF-A0ABC8RBH2-F1
#
_cell.length_a   1.000
_cell.length_b   1.000
_cell.length_c   1.000
_cell.angle_alpha   90.00
_cell.angle_beta   90.00
_cell.angle_gamma   90.00
#
_symmetry.space_group_name_H-M   'P 1'
#
loop_
_entity.id
_entity.type
_entity.pdbx_description
1 polymer ?
#
loop_
_entity_poly.entity_id
_entity_poly.type
_entity_poly.pdbx_seq_one_letter_code
_entity_poly.pdbx_strand_id
1 'polypeptide(L)'
;MRVALPSSSPSSTVGGGDGKGGVYRDKDAESLFRTKPISEIRNVEAATRKQIQDKSEELRLLVGNRYRDLIDSADSIVLMKSSCESISANIYAIHNCILHSLSTTSTDTDSPRSTVVVPNPARARIYGIACRVKYLVDSPENIWGCLDESMFLEAAARYIRAKQVHYSLINNADNKKNNVLSNFPLLQHQWQIVESFKTQISQRSRERLLDHALGLSITAYADALAAVAIIDELDPKQVLSLFLDSRKSCISLKLVNCSTAITNSAEVISVFCQVLRIIQVSVGQGGELLLQVLSDMPLFYKTILSSPPASQLFGGIPNPDEEVRLWKLFRDKLESVMVMLDREFIAKTCSDWLRNCGKEIVNKINGRYLIDAIVSGRDLAEAEKLIRETIESKQVLEGSLEWLKCVFGSEIELPWNRIRELVLGDDSDLWDETFEDAFVQRMKTIIDAGFDELCKAVNVTDSVHTIAETPGDRIDFRAYLNRSSTGGGVWFMEPSGKKFGPTIGSKAQTEENDFRSCLNAYFGAEVSRIRDAVDSRCESLLEDLLSFLESPKASLRLKDLVPYLQTKCYGSMSTIMMELKNELDHLYTALEKGNREGESVPTSAIIVERSLFIGRLLFAFQKYSRHIPVVLGSPRSWLNKAMAAISGKSSIVLRYSIAVIDSPMSDNPGKKFLDTSKRQTSLATAALFGINDSSSPQLEELSKTIQDLCIRAHNLWISWVSNELSINLSRNLRQDDCLSAATPLREFTISLDGDVSFNGWEETVVKQAQSVESRSEMKISLPSMPSLYITSFLFQACEEIHRVGGHILDKVILQNFASRLLEKVCSLH
;
A
#
# COMPACT_ATOMS: atom_id res chain seq x y z
N MET A 1 -48.85 9.09 -49.56
CA MET A 1 -48.68 9.95 -48.37
C MET A 1 -47.19 10.04 -48.08
N ARG A 2 -46.69 11.25 -47.82
CA ARG A 2 -45.28 11.69 -47.69
C ARG A 2 -44.45 10.88 -46.67
N VAL A 3 -43.25 10.39 -47.03
CA VAL A 3 -41.90 10.98 -46.85
C VAL A 3 -41.40 11.01 -45.40
N ALA A 4 -40.25 10.38 -45.11
CA ALA A 4 -39.06 11.04 -44.53
C ALA A 4 -37.88 10.06 -44.28
N LEU A 5 -36.71 10.43 -44.83
CA LEU A 5 -35.37 10.00 -44.41
C LEU A 5 -35.00 10.56 -43.02
N PRO A 6 -33.99 10.00 -42.36
CA PRO A 6 -32.69 10.69 -42.23
C PRO A 6 -31.50 9.72 -42.51
N SER A 7 -30.45 10.08 -43.26
CA SER A 7 -29.19 10.74 -42.81
C SER A 7 -28.70 10.24 -41.43
N SER A 8 -27.44 9.87 -41.16
CA SER A 8 -26.15 9.95 -41.86
C SER A 8 -25.15 9.10 -41.06
N SER A 9 -24.09 8.68 -41.75
CA SER A 9 -22.82 8.04 -41.33
C SER A 9 -22.21 8.40 -39.95
N PRO A 10 -21.17 7.66 -39.51
CA PRO A 10 -19.86 8.27 -39.70
C PRO A 10 -18.80 7.34 -40.31
N SER A 11 -18.08 7.95 -41.25
CA SER A 11 -16.74 7.65 -41.71
C SER A 11 -15.70 7.78 -40.58
N SER A 12 -14.73 6.87 -40.54
CA SER A 12 -13.42 7.13 -39.92
C SER A 12 -12.32 6.94 -40.97
N THR A 13 -12.02 8.05 -41.63
CA THR A 13 -10.75 8.40 -42.25
C THR A 13 -9.68 8.61 -41.18
N VAL A 14 -8.55 7.90 -41.29
CA VAL A 14 -7.17 8.36 -41.00
C VAL A 14 -6.31 7.52 -41.96
N GLY A 15 -5.35 8.01 -42.72
CA GLY A 15 -4.57 9.23 -42.73
C GLY A 15 -3.28 8.84 -43.47
N GLY A 16 -2.85 9.67 -44.42
CA GLY A 16 -1.86 9.34 -45.44
C GLY A 16 -0.50 8.87 -44.94
N GLY A 17 0.11 8.00 -45.74
CA GLY A 17 1.49 7.57 -45.66
C GLY A 17 1.93 7.02 -47.02
N ASP A 18 2.57 7.89 -47.80
CA ASP A 18 3.42 7.64 -48.96
C ASP A 18 2.91 6.81 -50.14
N GLY A 19 2.75 7.52 -51.26
CA GLY A 19 2.75 6.93 -52.58
C GLY A 19 4.07 6.23 -52.88
N LYS A 20 3.97 4.96 -53.27
CA LYS A 20 4.73 4.32 -54.35
C LYS A 20 4.36 2.85 -54.38
N GLY A 21 3.78 2.40 -55.48
CA GLY A 21 3.48 0.97 -55.65
C GLY A 21 2.61 0.63 -56.85
N GLY A 22 2.20 1.61 -57.66
CA GLY A 22 1.43 1.38 -58.87
C GLY A 22 2.24 1.47 -60.15
N VAL A 23 3.44 0.89 -60.24
CA VAL A 23 4.13 0.67 -61.53
C VAL A 23 5.16 -0.45 -61.36
N TYR A 24 4.79 -1.72 -61.43
CA TYR A 24 5.73 -2.81 -61.78
C TYR A 24 4.94 -4.05 -62.21
N ARG A 25 4.29 -4.02 -63.37
CA ARG A 25 3.92 -5.27 -64.05
C ARG A 25 3.97 -5.27 -65.57
N ASP A 26 4.56 -4.23 -66.16
CA ASP A 26 5.40 -4.40 -67.35
C ASP A 26 6.86 -4.32 -66.88
N LYS A 27 7.39 -5.43 -66.37
CA LYS A 27 8.81 -5.67 -66.60
C LYS A 27 8.86 -6.04 -68.08
N ASP A 28 9.21 -5.07 -68.92
CA ASP A 28 9.35 -5.22 -70.36
C ASP A 28 9.90 -6.60 -70.68
N ALA A 29 9.19 -7.38 -71.49
CA ALA A 29 9.66 -8.69 -71.94
C ALA A 29 11.10 -8.57 -72.50
N GLU A 30 11.40 -7.42 -73.11
CA GLU A 30 12.72 -7.05 -73.61
C GLU A 30 13.80 -6.95 -72.52
N SER A 31 13.47 -6.52 -71.30
CA SER A 31 14.40 -6.50 -70.15
C SER A 31 14.73 -7.91 -69.65
N LEU A 32 13.76 -8.84 -69.69
CA LEU A 32 13.93 -10.25 -69.37
C LEU A 32 14.80 -10.97 -70.40
N PHE A 33 14.64 -10.66 -71.69
CA PHE A 33 15.49 -11.19 -72.77
C PHE A 33 16.94 -10.68 -72.73
N ARG A 34 17.18 -9.47 -72.22
CA ARG A 34 18.53 -8.88 -72.13
C ARG A 34 19.34 -9.35 -70.92
N THR A 35 18.69 -9.73 -69.82
CA THR A 35 19.37 -9.97 -68.52
C THR A 35 19.48 -11.44 -68.12
N LYS A 36 18.72 -12.34 -68.73
CA LYS A 36 18.64 -13.75 -68.31
C LYS A 36 18.87 -14.73 -69.46
N PRO A 37 19.44 -15.93 -69.19
CA PRO A 37 19.58 -16.99 -70.19
C PRO A 37 18.22 -17.58 -70.58
N ILE A 38 18.13 -18.12 -71.80
CA ILE A 38 16.88 -18.61 -72.43
C ILE A 38 16.13 -19.67 -71.60
N SER A 39 16.83 -20.47 -70.80
CA SER A 39 16.23 -21.46 -69.89
C SER A 39 15.42 -20.82 -68.77
N GLU A 40 15.93 -19.74 -68.16
CA GLU A 40 15.21 -18.99 -67.12
C GLU A 40 13.99 -18.26 -67.69
N ILE A 41 14.06 -17.80 -68.93
CA ILE A 41 12.93 -17.14 -69.59
C ILE A 41 11.81 -18.14 -69.86
N ARG A 42 12.12 -19.36 -70.31
CA ARG A 42 11.11 -20.42 -70.46
C ARG A 42 10.48 -20.82 -69.12
N ASN A 43 11.26 -20.81 -68.04
CA ASN A 43 10.72 -21.06 -66.70
C ASN A 43 9.79 -19.93 -66.23
N VAL A 44 10.13 -18.66 -66.50
CA VAL A 44 9.27 -17.51 -66.22
C VAL A 44 8.00 -17.52 -67.08
N GLU A 45 8.10 -17.90 -68.35
CA GLU A 45 6.94 -18.08 -69.23
C GLU A 45 6.02 -19.19 -68.72
N ALA A 46 6.57 -20.36 -68.39
CA ALA A 46 5.80 -21.48 -67.86
C ALA A 46 5.14 -21.12 -66.51
N ALA A 47 5.85 -20.42 -65.63
CA ALA A 47 5.30 -19.92 -64.37
C ALA A 47 4.18 -18.89 -64.59
N THR A 48 4.33 -18.01 -65.58
CA THR A 48 3.31 -17.01 -65.92
C THR A 48 2.07 -17.68 -66.53
N ARG A 49 2.25 -18.65 -67.43
CA ARG A 49 1.15 -19.47 -67.97
C ARG A 49 0.42 -20.23 -66.85
N LYS A 50 1.17 -20.80 -65.90
CA LYS A 50 0.59 -21.44 -64.72
C LYS A 50 -0.23 -20.44 -63.88
N GLN A 51 0.33 -19.26 -63.58
CA GLN A 51 -0.42 -18.22 -62.86
C GLN A 51 -1.67 -17.73 -63.59
N ILE A 52 -1.63 -17.65 -64.92
CA ILE A 52 -2.79 -17.31 -65.74
C ILE A 52 -3.84 -18.42 -65.63
N GLN A 53 -3.43 -19.68 -65.71
CA GLN A 53 -4.33 -20.82 -65.59
C GLN A 53 -4.97 -20.88 -64.20
N ASP A 54 -4.17 -20.76 -63.14
CA ASP A 54 -4.63 -20.74 -61.74
C ASP A 54 -5.62 -19.58 -61.52
N LYS A 55 -5.33 -18.38 -62.04
CA LYS A 55 -6.26 -17.24 -61.94
C LYS A 55 -7.52 -17.42 -62.77
N SER A 56 -7.44 -18.09 -63.92
CA SER A 56 -8.63 -18.39 -64.73
C SER A 56 -9.55 -19.38 -64.01
N GLU A 57 -8.97 -20.35 -63.30
CA GLU A 57 -9.69 -21.33 -62.50
C GLU A 57 -10.28 -20.68 -61.24
N GLU A 58 -9.52 -19.82 -60.56
CA GLU A 58 -10.00 -19.01 -59.44
C GLU A 58 -11.15 -18.10 -59.86
N LEU A 59 -11.05 -17.41 -61.01
CA LEU A 59 -12.16 -16.62 -61.55
C LEU A 59 -13.36 -17.47 -61.90
N ARG A 60 -13.17 -18.66 -62.47
CA ARG A 60 -14.27 -19.57 -62.81
C ARG A 60 -14.99 -20.08 -61.56
N LEU A 61 -14.26 -20.37 -60.47
CA LEU A 61 -14.83 -20.76 -59.19
C LEU A 61 -15.52 -19.56 -58.50
N LEU A 62 -14.89 -18.38 -58.49
CA LEU A 62 -15.44 -17.18 -57.85
C LEU A 62 -16.72 -16.71 -58.56
N VAL A 63 -16.70 -16.67 -59.90
CA VAL A 63 -17.85 -16.28 -60.71
C VAL A 63 -18.92 -17.37 -60.68
N GLY A 64 -18.54 -18.65 -60.70
CA GLY A 64 -19.45 -19.78 -60.56
C GLY A 64 -20.18 -19.80 -59.21
N ASN A 65 -19.46 -19.57 -58.11
CA ASN A 65 -20.05 -19.47 -56.77
C ASN A 65 -20.95 -18.24 -56.65
N ARG A 66 -20.51 -17.07 -57.14
CA ARG A 66 -21.35 -15.86 -57.10
C ARG A 66 -22.63 -15.99 -57.93
N TYR A 67 -22.59 -16.62 -59.10
CA TYR A 67 -23.82 -16.87 -59.87
C TYR A 67 -24.72 -17.90 -59.19
N ARG A 68 -24.15 -18.93 -58.56
CA ARG A 68 -24.93 -19.90 -57.77
C ARG A 68 -25.62 -19.24 -56.57
N ASP A 69 -24.88 -18.46 -55.78
CA ASP A 69 -25.42 -17.75 -54.63
C ASP A 69 -26.52 -16.75 -55.03
N LEU A 70 -26.37 -16.10 -56.19
CA LEU A 70 -27.39 -15.18 -56.72
C LEU A 70 -28.66 -15.93 -57.14
N ILE A 71 -28.52 -17.13 -57.73
CA ILE A 71 -29.64 -18.00 -58.10
C ILE A 71 -30.33 -18.53 -56.85
N ASP A 72 -29.58 -19.03 -55.85
CA ASP A 72 -30.13 -19.52 -54.59
C ASP A 72 -30.86 -18.41 -53.82
N SER A 73 -30.34 -17.18 -53.89
CA SER A 73 -31.01 -15.99 -53.33
C SER A 73 -32.32 -15.68 -54.09
N ALA A 74 -32.31 -15.78 -55.42
CA ALA A 74 -33.52 -15.57 -56.22
C ALA A 74 -34.59 -16.64 -55.95
N ASP A 75 -34.20 -17.91 -55.84
CA ASP A 75 -35.10 -19.01 -55.51
C ASP A 75 -35.68 -18.86 -54.09
N SER A 76 -34.86 -18.43 -53.13
CA SER A 76 -35.31 -18.13 -51.76
C SER A 76 -36.37 -17.03 -51.74
N ILE A 77 -36.22 -15.98 -52.57
CA ILE A 77 -37.21 -14.91 -52.70
C ILE A 77 -38.52 -15.43 -53.30
N VAL A 78 -38.45 -16.32 -54.30
CA VAL A 78 -39.64 -16.95 -54.90
C VAL A 78 -40.36 -17.84 -53.88
N LEU A 79 -39.62 -18.61 -53.07
CA LEU A 79 -40.17 -19.41 -51.97
C LEU A 79 -40.79 -18.54 -50.86
N MET A 80 -40.17 -17.40 -50.55
CA MET A 80 -40.74 -16.42 -49.62
C MET A 80 -42.06 -15.87 -50.13
N LYS A 81 -42.15 -15.55 -51.43
CA LYS A 81 -43.38 -15.06 -52.04
C LYS A 81 -44.51 -16.08 -51.94
N SER A 82 -44.27 -17.34 -52.31
CA SER A 82 -45.31 -18.38 -52.22
C SER A 82 -45.73 -18.67 -50.78
N SER A 83 -44.79 -18.58 -49.83
CA SER A 83 -45.09 -18.69 -48.39
C SER A 83 -45.97 -17.53 -47.91
N CYS A 84 -45.67 -16.28 -48.31
CA CYS A 84 -46.50 -15.12 -47.99
C CYS A 84 -47.90 -15.23 -48.59
N GLU A 85 -48.04 -15.70 -49.83
CA GLU A 85 -49.34 -15.95 -50.46
C GLU A 85 -50.13 -17.03 -49.70
N SER A 86 -49.46 -18.11 -49.26
CA SER A 86 -50.08 -19.17 -48.45
C SER A 86 -50.51 -18.67 -47.06
N ILE A 87 -49.68 -17.87 -46.39
CA ILE A 87 -50.02 -17.26 -45.09
C ILE A 87 -51.22 -16.32 -45.25
N SER A 88 -51.23 -15.49 -46.29
CA SER A 88 -52.34 -14.59 -46.59
C SER A 88 -53.65 -15.36 -46.83
N ALA A 89 -53.60 -16.44 -47.62
CA ALA A 89 -54.74 -17.31 -47.86
C ALA A 89 -55.24 -17.97 -46.55
N ASN A 90 -54.33 -18.42 -45.69
CA ASN A 90 -54.68 -18.99 -44.38
C ASN A 90 -55.34 -17.96 -43.46
N ILE A 91 -54.83 -16.73 -43.42
CA ILE A 91 -55.43 -15.64 -42.63
C ILE A 91 -56.83 -15.32 -43.17
N TYR A 92 -57.01 -15.29 -44.49
CA TYR A 92 -58.32 -15.06 -45.10
C TYR A 92 -59.30 -16.20 -44.78
N ALA A 93 -58.84 -17.45 -44.77
CA ALA A 93 -59.64 -18.61 -44.36
C ALA A 93 -60.03 -18.54 -42.87
N ILE A 94 -59.09 -18.20 -41.98
CA ILE A 94 -59.35 -18.01 -40.55
C ILE A 94 -60.35 -16.87 -40.34
N HIS A 95 -60.16 -15.73 -41.01
CA HIS A 95 -61.06 -14.59 -40.94
C HIS A 95 -62.47 -14.98 -41.37
N ASN A 96 -62.63 -15.70 -42.48
CA ASN A 96 -63.93 -16.17 -42.95
C ASN A 96 -64.55 -17.21 -42.01
N CYS A 97 -63.76 -18.13 -41.44
CA CYS A 97 -64.25 -19.07 -40.42
C CYS A 97 -64.77 -18.37 -39.17
N ILE A 98 -64.08 -17.34 -38.69
CA ILE A 98 -64.52 -16.54 -37.54
C ILE A 98 -65.80 -15.77 -37.90
N LEU A 99 -65.84 -15.13 -39.06
CA LEU A 99 -67.02 -14.40 -39.53
C LEU A 99 -68.24 -15.32 -39.68
N HIS A 100 -68.03 -16.51 -40.23
CA HIS A 100 -69.09 -17.51 -40.38
C HIS A 100 -69.54 -18.07 -39.03
N SER A 101 -68.61 -18.36 -38.11
CA SER A 101 -68.92 -18.82 -36.74
C SER A 101 -69.65 -17.77 -35.90
N LEU A 102 -69.41 -16.49 -36.15
CA LEU A 102 -70.14 -15.40 -35.52
C LEU A 102 -71.50 -15.18 -36.21
N SER A 103 -71.59 -15.35 -37.52
CA SER A 103 -72.83 -15.12 -38.29
C SER A 103 -73.85 -16.25 -38.09
N THR A 104 -73.42 -17.51 -37.94
CA THR A 104 -74.28 -18.66 -37.63
C THR A 104 -74.92 -18.60 -36.24
N THR A 105 -74.48 -17.69 -35.36
CA THR A 105 -75.18 -17.41 -34.10
C THR A 105 -76.38 -16.48 -34.25
N SER A 106 -76.60 -15.88 -35.43
CA SER A 106 -77.59 -14.81 -35.62
C SER A 106 -78.73 -15.10 -36.59
N THR A 107 -78.66 -16.15 -37.42
CA THR A 107 -79.75 -16.52 -38.34
C THR A 107 -79.79 -18.03 -38.57
N ASP A 108 -80.60 -18.74 -37.77
CA ASP A 108 -81.57 -19.74 -38.25
C ASP A 108 -82.26 -20.40 -37.05
N THR A 109 -83.48 -19.94 -36.82
CA THR A 109 -84.53 -20.59 -36.04
C THR A 109 -85.04 -21.81 -36.81
N ASP A 110 -84.82 -23.02 -36.28
CA ASP A 110 -85.80 -24.14 -36.21
C ASP A 110 -85.11 -25.50 -35.96
N SER A 111 -84.93 -25.88 -34.69
CA SER A 111 -84.85 -27.27 -34.21
C SER A 111 -84.80 -27.33 -32.67
N PRO A 112 -85.43 -28.32 -31.99
CA PRO A 112 -85.96 -28.11 -30.64
C PRO A 112 -85.04 -28.56 -29.50
N ARG A 113 -85.14 -27.81 -28.38
CA ARG A 113 -84.81 -28.19 -26.99
C ARG A 113 -83.33 -28.37 -26.64
N SER A 114 -82.67 -27.24 -26.34
CA SER A 114 -81.93 -27.12 -25.08
C SER A 114 -82.20 -25.73 -24.50
N THR A 115 -82.69 -25.71 -23.27
CA THR A 115 -83.03 -24.50 -22.51
C THR A 115 -81.82 -23.58 -22.37
N VAL A 116 -81.75 -22.53 -23.20
CA VAL A 116 -80.90 -21.37 -22.94
C VAL A 116 -81.50 -20.66 -21.74
N VAL A 117 -81.00 -21.00 -20.55
CA VAL A 117 -81.28 -20.29 -19.31
C VAL A 117 -80.71 -18.89 -19.45
N VAL A 118 -81.60 -17.90 -19.61
CA VAL A 118 -81.26 -16.50 -19.30
C VAL A 118 -80.59 -16.50 -17.92
N PRO A 119 -79.35 -16.00 -17.75
CA PRO A 119 -78.66 -16.11 -16.47
C PRO A 119 -79.49 -15.36 -15.43
N ASN A 120 -80.05 -16.10 -14.45
CA ASN A 120 -80.73 -15.49 -13.32
C ASN A 120 -79.74 -14.49 -12.67
N PRO A 121 -80.04 -13.18 -12.61
CA PRO A 121 -79.10 -12.18 -12.12
C PRO A 121 -78.65 -12.44 -10.68
N ALA A 122 -79.48 -13.14 -9.88
CA ALA A 122 -79.11 -13.58 -8.53
C ALA A 122 -78.02 -14.68 -8.54
N ARG A 123 -78.08 -15.62 -9.49
CA ARG A 123 -77.05 -16.67 -9.65
C ARG A 123 -75.74 -16.08 -10.16
N ALA A 124 -75.79 -15.14 -11.10
CA ALA A 124 -74.61 -14.43 -11.59
C ALA A 124 -73.91 -13.65 -10.47
N ARG A 125 -74.69 -13.00 -9.58
CA ARG A 125 -74.18 -12.28 -8.40
C ARG A 125 -73.52 -13.23 -7.39
N ILE A 126 -74.17 -14.35 -7.04
CA ILE A 126 -73.61 -15.34 -6.11
C ILE A 126 -72.32 -15.96 -6.69
N TYR A 127 -72.31 -16.27 -7.99
CA TYR A 127 -71.13 -16.75 -8.68
C TYR A 127 -69.99 -15.72 -8.67
N GLY A 128 -70.29 -14.43 -8.90
CA GLY A 128 -69.32 -13.35 -8.80
C GLY A 128 -68.74 -13.15 -7.40
N ILE A 129 -69.53 -13.38 -6.34
CA ILE A 129 -69.04 -13.39 -4.95
C ILE A 129 -68.17 -14.63 -4.71
N ALA A 130 -68.59 -15.81 -5.15
CA ALA A 130 -67.85 -17.06 -4.99
C ALA A 130 -66.48 -17.01 -5.69
N CYS A 131 -66.39 -16.45 -6.90
CA CYS A 131 -65.12 -16.25 -7.61
C CYS A 131 -64.17 -15.29 -6.88
N ARG A 132 -64.70 -14.23 -6.26
CA ARG A 132 -63.89 -13.28 -5.45
C ARG A 132 -63.40 -13.92 -4.14
N VAL A 133 -64.25 -14.73 -3.49
CA VAL A 133 -63.85 -15.54 -2.32
C VAL A 133 -62.77 -16.56 -2.73
N LYS A 134 -62.95 -17.25 -3.85
CA LYS A 134 -61.94 -18.17 -4.41
C LYS A 134 -60.62 -17.44 -4.65
N TYR A 135 -60.66 -16.26 -5.27
CA TYR A 135 -59.45 -15.48 -5.54
C TYR A 135 -58.64 -15.17 -4.27
N LEU A 136 -59.31 -14.92 -3.13
CA LEU A 136 -58.70 -14.69 -1.82
C LEU A 136 -58.17 -15.97 -1.16
N VAL A 137 -58.88 -17.09 -1.33
CA VAL A 137 -58.43 -18.41 -0.84
C VAL A 137 -57.18 -18.86 -1.59
N ASP A 138 -57.12 -18.61 -2.90
CA ASP A 138 -55.97 -18.95 -3.74
C ASP A 138 -54.80 -17.95 -3.59
N SER A 139 -55.00 -16.79 -2.94
CA SER A 139 -53.96 -15.75 -2.80
C SER A 139 -52.71 -16.22 -2.05
N PRO A 140 -52.80 -16.86 -0.87
CA PRO A 140 -51.62 -17.33 -0.14
C PRO A 140 -50.71 -18.27 -0.93
N GLU A 141 -51.27 -19.22 -1.68
CA GLU A 141 -50.49 -20.18 -2.47
C GLU A 141 -49.71 -19.47 -3.57
N ASN A 142 -50.34 -18.52 -4.27
CA ASN A 142 -49.66 -17.71 -5.27
C ASN A 142 -48.58 -16.82 -4.67
N ILE A 143 -48.84 -16.20 -3.50
CA ILE A 143 -47.84 -15.37 -2.81
C ILE A 143 -46.65 -16.22 -2.38
N TRP A 144 -46.89 -17.40 -1.79
CA TRP A 144 -45.84 -18.34 -1.42
C TRP A 144 -45.00 -18.78 -2.64
N GLY A 145 -45.65 -19.19 -3.73
CA GLY A 145 -44.94 -19.59 -4.95
C GLY A 145 -44.04 -18.48 -5.49
N CYS A 146 -44.52 -17.23 -5.51
CA CYS A 146 -43.70 -16.09 -5.90
C CYS A 146 -42.56 -15.80 -4.92
N LEU A 147 -42.76 -16.00 -3.61
CA LEU A 147 -41.69 -15.84 -2.61
C LEU A 147 -40.60 -16.91 -2.74
N ASP A 148 -40.96 -18.15 -3.08
CA ASP A 148 -40.01 -19.25 -3.29
C ASP A 148 -39.21 -19.06 -4.59
N GLU A 149 -39.84 -18.53 -5.65
CA GLU A 149 -39.19 -18.20 -6.92
C GLU A 149 -38.43 -16.85 -6.89
N SER A 150 -38.43 -16.14 -5.76
CA SER A 150 -37.81 -14.82 -5.57
C SER A 150 -38.37 -13.69 -6.45
N MET A 151 -39.64 -13.79 -6.87
CA MET A 151 -40.38 -12.73 -7.56
C MET A 151 -41.19 -11.90 -6.53
N PHE A 152 -40.51 -10.98 -5.87
CA PHE A 152 -41.08 -10.22 -4.76
C PHE A 152 -42.10 -9.17 -5.21
N LEU A 153 -41.91 -8.54 -6.38
CA LEU A 153 -42.85 -7.57 -6.93
C LEU A 153 -44.19 -8.23 -7.26
N GLU A 154 -44.17 -9.38 -7.93
CA GLU A 154 -45.37 -10.16 -8.24
C GLU A 154 -46.12 -10.57 -6.96
N ALA A 155 -45.39 -10.98 -5.92
CA ALA A 155 -45.96 -11.30 -4.61
C ALA A 155 -46.63 -10.08 -3.97
N ALA A 156 -45.96 -8.92 -3.96
CA ALA A 156 -46.50 -7.67 -3.46
C ALA A 156 -47.74 -7.22 -4.27
N ALA A 157 -47.68 -7.31 -5.60
CA ALA A 157 -48.79 -7.00 -6.48
C ALA A 157 -49.96 -7.96 -6.25
N ARG A 158 -49.72 -9.25 -6.01
CA ARG A 158 -50.78 -10.24 -5.69
C ARG A 158 -51.46 -9.92 -4.37
N TYR A 159 -50.71 -9.50 -3.36
CA TYR A 159 -51.22 -9.03 -2.08
C TYR A 159 -52.10 -7.77 -2.23
N ILE A 160 -51.63 -6.74 -2.95
CA ILE A 160 -52.42 -5.51 -3.16
C ILE A 160 -53.72 -5.81 -3.94
N ARG A 161 -53.65 -6.67 -4.96
CA ARG A 161 -54.85 -7.14 -5.69
C ARG A 161 -55.82 -7.86 -4.75
N ALA A 162 -55.33 -8.75 -3.89
CA ALA A 162 -56.16 -9.43 -2.89
C ALA A 162 -56.81 -8.43 -1.92
N LYS A 163 -56.07 -7.40 -1.48
CA LYS A 163 -56.60 -6.31 -0.64
C LYS A 163 -57.74 -5.55 -1.30
N GLN A 164 -57.63 -5.25 -2.59
CA GLN A 164 -58.68 -4.58 -3.35
C GLN A 164 -59.92 -5.46 -3.54
N VAL A 165 -59.74 -6.77 -3.81
CA VAL A 165 -60.84 -7.74 -3.92
C VAL A 165 -61.58 -7.88 -2.58
N HIS A 166 -60.84 -7.98 -1.47
CA HIS A 166 -61.40 -8.03 -0.12
C HIS A 166 -62.17 -6.74 0.22
N TYR A 167 -61.61 -5.58 -0.11
CA TYR A 167 -62.28 -4.29 0.06
C TYR A 167 -63.57 -4.19 -0.79
N SER A 168 -63.53 -4.62 -2.06
CA SER A 168 -64.71 -4.68 -2.94
C SER A 168 -65.80 -5.61 -2.39
N LEU A 169 -65.42 -6.76 -1.82
CA LEU A 169 -66.34 -7.72 -1.19
C LEU A 169 -67.08 -7.11 0.01
N ILE A 170 -66.37 -6.39 0.88
CA ILE A 170 -66.92 -5.81 2.12
C ILE A 170 -67.70 -4.52 1.85
N ASN A 171 -67.17 -3.64 0.99
CA ASN A 171 -67.66 -2.27 0.87
C ASN A 171 -68.68 -2.05 -0.26
N ASN A 172 -68.98 -3.08 -1.07
CA ASN A 172 -69.99 -2.98 -2.12
C ASN A 172 -71.37 -2.65 -1.53
N ALA A 173 -71.99 -1.56 -2.01
CA ALA A 173 -73.27 -1.04 -1.52
C ALA A 173 -74.42 -2.05 -1.61
N ASP A 174 -74.36 -2.97 -2.59
CA ASP A 174 -75.31 -4.07 -2.78
C ASP A 174 -75.16 -5.23 -1.77
N ASN A 175 -73.98 -5.37 -1.16
CA ASN A 175 -73.69 -6.44 -0.19
C ASN A 175 -74.10 -6.06 1.25
N LYS A 176 -74.46 -4.80 1.53
CA LYS A 176 -75.02 -4.41 2.84
C LYS A 176 -76.35 -5.11 3.17
N LYS A 177 -77.04 -5.66 2.16
CA LYS A 177 -78.28 -6.44 2.32
C LYS A 177 -78.05 -7.94 2.50
N ASN A 178 -76.93 -8.48 2.02
CA ASN A 178 -76.55 -9.88 2.13
C ASN A 178 -75.20 -9.96 2.84
N ASN A 179 -75.20 -10.16 4.16
CA ASN A 179 -74.00 -10.29 4.97
C ASN A 179 -73.08 -11.39 4.41
N VAL A 180 -72.14 -11.06 3.52
CA VAL A 180 -71.19 -12.02 2.93
C VAL A 180 -70.41 -12.75 4.03
N LEU A 181 -70.15 -12.06 5.14
CA LEU A 181 -69.53 -12.62 6.35
C LEU A 181 -70.41 -13.67 7.07
N SER A 182 -71.74 -13.60 6.97
CA SER A 182 -72.62 -14.66 7.53
C SER A 182 -72.63 -15.90 6.65
N ASN A 183 -72.45 -15.74 5.33
CA ASN A 183 -72.39 -16.86 4.39
C ASN A 183 -70.99 -17.52 4.37
N PHE A 184 -69.94 -16.76 4.66
CA PHE A 184 -68.55 -17.21 4.65
C PHE A 184 -67.79 -16.70 5.90
N PRO A 185 -68.06 -17.26 7.10
CA PRO A 185 -67.42 -16.83 8.34
C PRO A 185 -65.89 -17.03 8.36
N LEU A 186 -65.39 -18.01 7.60
CA LEU A 186 -63.96 -18.30 7.48
C LEU A 186 -63.19 -17.26 6.65
N LEU A 187 -63.87 -16.36 5.95
CA LEU A 187 -63.24 -15.34 5.12
C LEU A 187 -62.37 -14.39 5.95
N GLN A 188 -62.79 -14.08 7.18
CA GLN A 188 -62.04 -13.20 8.08
C GLN A 188 -60.72 -13.84 8.53
N HIS A 189 -60.74 -15.14 8.85
CA HIS A 189 -59.54 -15.90 9.17
C HIS A 189 -58.61 -16.00 7.95
N GLN A 190 -59.15 -16.26 6.76
CA GLN A 190 -58.36 -16.31 5.53
C GLN A 190 -57.71 -14.96 5.20
N TRP A 191 -58.43 -13.85 5.42
CA TRP A 191 -57.88 -12.51 5.26
C TRP A 191 -56.71 -12.24 6.22
N GLN A 192 -56.81 -12.66 7.49
CA GLN A 192 -55.71 -12.54 8.45
C GLN A 192 -54.44 -13.27 8.00
N ILE A 193 -54.59 -14.44 7.36
CA ILE A 193 -53.46 -15.15 6.74
C ILE A 193 -52.86 -14.31 5.61
N VAL A 194 -53.69 -13.79 4.69
CA VAL A 194 -53.25 -12.92 3.59
C VAL A 194 -52.54 -11.65 4.12
N GLU A 195 -53.05 -11.07 5.20
CA GLU A 195 -52.48 -9.89 5.87
C GLU A 195 -51.12 -10.18 6.50
N SER A 196 -50.90 -11.38 7.05
CA SER A 196 -49.60 -11.81 7.58
C SER A 196 -48.50 -11.89 6.53
N PHE A 197 -48.83 -12.06 5.25
CA PHE A 197 -47.82 -12.02 4.18
C PHE A 197 -47.27 -10.62 3.95
N LYS A 198 -47.96 -9.57 4.37
CA LYS A 198 -47.44 -8.20 4.27
C LYS A 198 -46.06 -8.12 4.94
N THR A 199 -45.95 -8.61 6.17
CA THR A 199 -44.68 -8.62 6.92
C THR A 199 -43.69 -9.62 6.35
N GLN A 200 -44.14 -10.78 5.86
CA GLN A 200 -43.24 -11.79 5.28
C GLN A 200 -42.61 -11.33 3.97
N ILE A 201 -43.38 -10.74 3.05
CA ILE A 201 -42.88 -10.15 1.80
C ILE A 201 -41.85 -9.06 2.14
N SER A 202 -42.20 -8.17 3.07
CA SER A 202 -41.35 -7.06 3.51
C SER A 202 -40.03 -7.54 4.16
N GLN A 203 -40.08 -8.61 4.97
CA GLN A 203 -38.90 -9.22 5.58
C GLN A 203 -38.02 -9.95 4.55
N ARG A 204 -38.59 -10.85 3.75
CA ARG A 204 -37.85 -11.63 2.74
C ARG A 204 -37.21 -10.75 1.68
N SER A 205 -37.90 -9.67 1.29
CA SER A 205 -37.34 -8.69 0.36
C SER A 205 -36.13 -7.96 0.97
N ARG A 206 -36.17 -7.60 2.27
CA ARG A 206 -35.01 -7.02 2.96
C ARG A 206 -33.86 -8.00 3.15
N GLU A 207 -34.14 -9.27 3.45
CA GLU A 207 -33.13 -10.34 3.51
C GLU A 207 -32.43 -10.47 2.15
N ARG A 208 -33.16 -10.36 1.04
CA ARG A 208 -32.58 -10.36 -0.31
C ARG A 208 -31.63 -9.20 -0.58
N LEU A 209 -31.83 -8.03 0.05
CA LEU A 209 -30.91 -6.89 -0.08
C LEU A 209 -29.58 -7.12 0.68
N LEU A 210 -29.61 -7.96 1.71
CA LEU A 210 -28.45 -8.34 2.51
C LEU A 210 -27.65 -9.50 1.89
N ASP A 211 -28.28 -10.32 1.05
CA ASP A 211 -27.63 -11.43 0.35
C ASP A 211 -26.51 -10.94 -0.58
N HIS A 212 -25.29 -11.41 -0.28
CA HIS A 212 -24.06 -11.07 -1.00
C HIS A 212 -23.57 -12.22 -1.89
N ALA A 213 -24.47 -13.10 -2.36
CA ALA A 213 -24.04 -14.11 -3.33
C ALA A 213 -23.53 -13.41 -4.59
N LEU A 214 -22.26 -13.65 -4.93
CA LEU A 214 -21.62 -13.18 -6.15
C LEU A 214 -22.49 -13.60 -7.34
N GLY A 215 -23.06 -12.64 -8.08
CA GLY A 215 -23.81 -12.93 -9.32
C GLY A 215 -25.33 -12.71 -9.28
N LEU A 216 -25.91 -12.06 -8.27
CA LEU A 216 -27.29 -11.57 -8.40
C LEU A 216 -27.37 -10.48 -9.48
N SER A 217 -28.33 -10.63 -10.39
CA SER A 217 -28.64 -9.60 -11.40
C SER A 217 -29.18 -8.32 -10.74
N ILE A 218 -28.87 -7.16 -11.33
CA ILE A 218 -29.39 -5.86 -10.86
C ILE A 218 -30.93 -5.85 -10.84
N THR A 219 -31.57 -6.62 -11.73
CA THR A 219 -33.02 -6.81 -11.79
C THR A 219 -33.60 -7.44 -10.53
N ALA A 220 -32.90 -8.36 -9.87
CA ALA A 220 -33.37 -8.98 -8.63
C ALA A 220 -33.38 -7.99 -7.45
N TYR A 221 -32.44 -7.04 -7.43
CA TYR A 221 -32.45 -5.95 -6.45
C TYR A 221 -33.56 -4.94 -6.75
N ALA A 222 -33.79 -4.61 -8.03
CA ALA A 222 -34.89 -3.75 -8.44
C ALA A 222 -36.24 -4.34 -8.03
N ASP A 223 -36.43 -5.65 -8.23
CA ASP A 223 -37.63 -6.39 -7.84
C ASP A 223 -37.87 -6.35 -6.33
N ALA A 224 -36.86 -6.70 -5.52
CA ALA A 224 -36.95 -6.65 -4.06
C ALA A 224 -37.22 -5.23 -3.52
N LEU A 225 -36.55 -4.20 -4.08
CA LEU A 225 -36.78 -2.81 -3.68
C LEU A 225 -38.19 -2.33 -4.07
N ALA A 226 -38.67 -2.68 -5.26
CA ALA A 226 -40.01 -2.33 -5.72
C ALA A 226 -41.09 -3.00 -4.84
N ALA A 227 -40.89 -4.25 -4.44
CA ALA A 227 -41.78 -4.96 -3.53
C ALA A 227 -41.86 -4.28 -2.16
N VAL A 228 -40.72 -3.90 -1.56
CA VAL A 228 -40.70 -3.19 -0.27
C VAL A 228 -41.35 -1.82 -0.40
N ALA A 229 -41.07 -1.08 -1.47
CA ALA A 229 -41.66 0.23 -1.71
C ALA A 229 -43.21 0.18 -1.76
N ILE A 230 -43.77 -0.84 -2.41
CA ILE A 230 -45.23 -1.04 -2.52
C ILE A 230 -45.85 -1.46 -1.18
N ILE A 231 -45.21 -2.38 -0.45
CA ILE A 231 -45.77 -2.96 0.77
C ILE A 231 -45.69 -2.01 1.96
N ASP A 232 -44.56 -1.32 2.11
CA ASP A 232 -44.29 -0.41 3.21
C ASP A 232 -44.68 1.05 2.88
N GLU A 233 -45.18 1.32 1.67
CA GLU A 233 -45.59 2.64 1.18
C GLU A 233 -44.45 3.69 1.27
N LEU A 234 -43.23 3.30 0.87
CA LEU A 234 -42.04 4.15 0.94
C LEU A 234 -41.94 5.10 -0.26
N ASP A 235 -41.35 6.28 -0.04
CA ASP A 235 -40.96 7.19 -1.12
C ASP A 235 -39.60 6.78 -1.74
N PRO A 236 -39.28 7.22 -2.97
CA PRO A 236 -38.00 6.89 -3.60
C PRO A 236 -36.75 7.32 -2.79
N LYS A 237 -36.85 8.36 -1.95
CA LYS A 237 -35.75 8.83 -1.09
C LYS A 237 -35.45 7.81 0.01
N GLN A 238 -36.49 7.28 0.63
CA GLN A 238 -36.45 6.24 1.66
C GLN A 238 -36.02 4.89 1.08
N VAL A 239 -36.40 4.59 -0.17
CA VAL A 239 -35.90 3.39 -0.88
C VAL A 239 -34.40 3.47 -1.10
N LEU A 240 -33.87 4.63 -1.52
CA LEU A 240 -32.43 4.83 -1.65
C LEU A 240 -31.71 4.68 -0.31
N SER A 241 -32.21 5.30 0.76
CA SER A 241 -31.61 5.16 2.08
C SER A 241 -31.66 3.72 2.57
N LEU A 242 -32.78 3.01 2.40
CA LEU A 242 -32.91 1.60 2.78
C LEU A 242 -31.90 0.72 2.05
N PHE A 243 -31.71 0.93 0.74
CA PHE A 243 -30.71 0.19 -0.03
C PHE A 243 -29.31 0.43 0.53
N LEU A 244 -28.92 1.69 0.72
CA LEU A 244 -27.60 2.06 1.23
C LEU A 244 -27.38 1.56 2.68
N ASP A 245 -28.38 1.62 3.55
CA ASP A 245 -28.31 1.12 4.93
C ASP A 245 -28.18 -0.41 4.99
N SER A 246 -28.85 -1.12 4.07
CA SER A 246 -28.72 -2.57 3.93
C SER A 246 -27.29 -2.94 3.51
N ARG A 247 -26.71 -2.21 2.55
CA ARG A 247 -25.32 -2.38 2.11
C ARG A 247 -24.32 -2.03 3.21
N LYS A 248 -24.60 -0.99 3.98
CA LYS A 248 -23.81 -0.59 5.15
C LYS A 248 -23.76 -1.70 6.20
N SER A 249 -24.92 -2.27 6.53
CA SER A 249 -25.03 -3.38 7.49
C SER A 249 -24.23 -4.62 7.04
N CYS A 250 -24.21 -4.90 5.73
CA CYS A 250 -23.37 -5.96 5.15
C CYS A 250 -21.87 -5.69 5.35
N ILE A 251 -21.42 -4.44 5.13
CA ILE A 251 -20.03 -4.03 5.36
C ILE A 251 -19.67 -4.21 6.84
N SER A 252 -20.50 -3.71 7.76
CA SER A 252 -20.26 -3.83 9.19
C SER A 252 -20.19 -5.31 9.62
N LEU A 253 -21.06 -6.17 9.10
CA LEU A 253 -21.04 -7.61 9.40
C LEU A 253 -19.74 -8.28 8.93
N LYS A 254 -19.28 -7.98 7.70
CA LYS A 254 -18.01 -8.52 7.19
C LYS A 254 -16.80 -8.06 8.01
N LEU A 255 -16.78 -6.79 8.39
CA LEU A 255 -15.71 -6.23 9.20
C LEU A 255 -15.68 -6.84 10.62
N VAL A 256 -16.85 -7.04 11.25
CA VAL A 256 -16.97 -7.68 12.57
C VAL A 256 -16.51 -9.14 12.52
N ASN A 257 -16.92 -9.91 11.51
CA ASN A 257 -16.51 -11.31 11.35
C ASN A 257 -14.98 -11.46 11.18
N CYS A 258 -14.34 -10.50 10.52
CA CYS A 258 -12.88 -10.46 10.42
C CYS A 258 -12.23 -10.13 11.77
N SER A 259 -12.81 -9.20 12.53
CA SER A 259 -12.25 -8.76 13.82
C SER A 259 -12.13 -9.88 14.86
N THR A 260 -12.95 -10.92 14.77
CA THR A 260 -12.91 -12.08 15.67
C THR A 260 -11.86 -13.13 15.29
N ALA A 261 -11.34 -13.10 14.06
CA ALA A 261 -10.44 -14.10 13.49
C ALA A 261 -9.00 -13.59 13.27
N ILE A 262 -8.66 -12.39 13.76
CA ILE A 262 -7.41 -11.69 13.42
C ILE A 262 -6.17 -12.50 13.83
N THR A 263 -5.52 -13.12 12.85
CA THR A 263 -4.13 -13.60 12.97
C THR A 263 -3.21 -13.16 11.82
N ASN A 264 -3.74 -12.82 10.63
CA ASN A 264 -2.93 -12.64 9.41
C ASN A 264 -3.19 -11.31 8.67
N SER A 265 -2.13 -10.65 8.20
CA SER A 265 -2.21 -9.42 7.39
C SER A 265 -2.93 -9.63 6.05
N ALA A 266 -2.71 -10.79 5.40
CA ALA A 266 -3.35 -11.14 4.12
C ALA A 266 -4.89 -11.25 4.20
N GLU A 267 -5.43 -11.75 5.32
CA GLU A 267 -6.88 -11.86 5.52
C GLU A 267 -7.53 -10.48 5.67
N VAL A 268 -6.88 -9.57 6.40
CA VAL A 268 -7.32 -8.18 6.54
C VAL A 268 -7.32 -7.47 5.19
N ILE A 269 -6.28 -7.65 4.38
CA ILE A 269 -6.21 -7.08 3.02
C ILE A 269 -7.33 -7.63 2.15
N SER A 270 -7.58 -8.93 2.18
CA SER A 270 -8.70 -9.56 1.45
C SER A 270 -10.05 -8.97 1.88
N VAL A 271 -10.25 -8.73 3.17
CA VAL A 271 -11.48 -8.12 3.70
C VAL A 271 -11.63 -6.67 3.24
N PHE A 272 -10.57 -5.85 3.25
CA PHE A 272 -10.62 -4.51 2.69
C PHE A 272 -10.97 -4.52 1.20
N CYS A 273 -10.36 -5.42 0.41
CA CYS A 273 -10.71 -5.59 -1.00
C CYS A 273 -12.18 -6.00 -1.18
N GLN A 274 -12.70 -6.92 -0.37
CA GLN A 274 -14.11 -7.32 -0.43
C GLN A 274 -15.08 -6.20 -0.05
N VAL A 275 -14.76 -5.41 0.98
CA VAL A 275 -15.57 -4.27 1.39
C VAL A 275 -15.59 -3.20 0.30
N LEU A 276 -14.43 -2.91 -0.31
CA LEU A 276 -14.36 -1.98 -1.42
C LEU A 276 -15.15 -2.46 -2.64
N ARG A 277 -15.12 -3.75 -2.95
CA ARG A 277 -15.98 -4.34 -3.98
C ARG A 277 -17.46 -4.10 -3.69
N ILE A 278 -17.90 -4.28 -2.44
CA ILE A 278 -19.29 -3.98 -2.04
C ILE A 278 -19.60 -2.51 -2.26
N ILE A 279 -18.71 -1.61 -1.86
CA ILE A 279 -18.89 -0.16 -2.02
C ILE A 279 -19.03 0.21 -3.50
N GLN A 280 -18.09 -0.25 -4.34
CA GLN A 280 -18.08 0.07 -5.77
C GLN A 280 -19.34 -0.44 -6.48
N VAL A 281 -19.72 -1.69 -6.21
CA VAL A 281 -20.93 -2.30 -6.76
C VAL A 281 -22.18 -1.58 -6.25
N SER A 282 -22.23 -1.17 -4.98
CA SER A 282 -23.40 -0.49 -4.41
C SER A 282 -23.61 0.89 -5.03
N VAL A 283 -22.54 1.66 -5.26
CA VAL A 283 -22.64 2.97 -5.91
C VAL A 283 -23.04 2.82 -7.39
N GLY A 284 -22.46 1.84 -8.09
CA GLY A 284 -22.83 1.51 -9.48
C GLY A 284 -24.30 1.11 -9.60
N GLN A 285 -24.75 0.17 -8.76
CA GLN A 285 -26.15 -0.27 -8.72
C GLN A 285 -27.10 0.84 -8.30
N GLY A 286 -26.72 1.68 -7.33
CA GLY A 286 -27.52 2.85 -6.93
C GLY A 286 -27.72 3.83 -8.08
N GLY A 287 -26.68 4.04 -8.89
CA GLY A 287 -26.76 4.79 -10.14
C GLY A 287 -27.72 4.14 -11.15
N GLU A 288 -27.51 2.87 -11.48
CA GLU A 288 -28.31 2.16 -12.48
C GLU A 288 -29.80 2.02 -12.09
N LEU A 289 -30.08 1.86 -10.80
CA LEU A 289 -31.45 1.71 -10.30
C LEU A 289 -32.24 3.02 -10.31
N LEU A 290 -31.61 4.15 -9.95
CA LEU A 290 -32.33 5.38 -9.58
C LEU A 290 -31.92 6.63 -10.37
N LEU A 291 -30.75 6.66 -11.02
CA LEU A 291 -30.27 7.82 -11.76
C LEU A 291 -30.84 7.83 -13.19
N GLN A 292 -31.49 8.94 -13.55
CA GLN A 292 -31.94 9.17 -14.92
C GLN A 292 -30.75 9.58 -15.79
N VAL A 293 -30.50 8.83 -16.87
CA VAL A 293 -29.39 9.10 -17.80
C VAL A 293 -29.92 9.10 -19.23
N LEU A 294 -29.55 10.14 -20.02
CA LEU A 294 -29.82 10.25 -21.46
C LEU A 294 -31.30 9.99 -21.87
N SER A 295 -32.25 10.38 -21.03
CA SER A 295 -33.71 10.26 -21.23
C SER A 295 -34.34 8.88 -20.99
N ASP A 296 -33.56 7.85 -20.62
CA ASP A 296 -34.13 6.54 -20.29
C ASP A 296 -34.61 6.48 -18.83
N MET A 297 -35.65 5.68 -18.58
CA MET A 297 -36.21 5.49 -17.25
C MET A 297 -35.29 4.57 -16.43
N PRO A 298 -34.89 4.93 -15.21
CA PRO A 298 -34.04 4.06 -14.38
C PRO A 298 -34.73 2.74 -14.06
N LEU A 299 -33.94 1.68 -13.81
CA LEU A 299 -34.44 0.31 -13.72
C LEU A 299 -35.49 0.15 -12.60
N PHE A 300 -35.33 0.81 -11.46
CA PHE A 300 -36.31 0.77 -10.37
C PHE A 300 -37.68 1.29 -10.83
N TYR A 301 -37.71 2.45 -11.49
CA TYR A 301 -38.96 3.05 -11.98
C TYR A 301 -39.58 2.22 -13.10
N LYS A 302 -38.75 1.64 -13.98
CA LYS A 302 -39.20 0.70 -15.01
C LYS A 302 -39.88 -0.51 -14.38
N THR A 303 -39.26 -1.13 -13.38
CA THR A 303 -39.78 -2.31 -12.70
C THR A 303 -41.07 -2.01 -11.93
N ILE A 304 -41.11 -0.96 -11.11
CA ILE A 304 -42.28 -0.64 -10.28
C ILE A 304 -43.50 -0.15 -11.09
N LEU A 305 -43.26 0.57 -12.19
CA LEU A 305 -44.33 1.09 -13.06
C LEU A 305 -44.75 0.10 -14.15
N SER A 306 -43.92 -0.92 -14.43
CA SER A 306 -44.28 -2.01 -15.32
C SER A 306 -45.41 -2.83 -14.71
N SER A 307 -46.48 -3.03 -15.49
CA SER A 307 -47.55 -3.94 -15.08
C SER A 307 -48.13 -4.66 -16.29
N PRO A 308 -48.55 -5.92 -16.13
CA PRO A 308 -49.42 -6.56 -17.10
C PRO A 308 -50.71 -5.76 -17.33
N PRO A 309 -51.33 -5.84 -18.52
CA PRO A 309 -52.62 -5.21 -18.78
C PRO A 309 -53.67 -5.69 -17.76
N ALA A 310 -54.53 -4.77 -17.29
CA ALA A 310 -55.46 -5.02 -16.18
C ALA A 310 -56.45 -6.19 -16.43
N SER A 311 -56.70 -6.54 -17.69
CA SER A 311 -57.50 -7.69 -18.10
C SER A 311 -56.90 -9.05 -17.70
N GLN A 312 -55.58 -9.13 -17.51
CA GLN A 312 -54.88 -10.37 -17.14
C GLN A 312 -54.72 -10.52 -15.61
N LEU A 313 -54.94 -9.48 -14.82
CA LEU A 313 -54.61 -9.45 -13.39
C LEU A 313 -55.66 -10.12 -12.48
N PHE A 314 -56.92 -10.16 -12.93
CA PHE A 314 -58.08 -10.67 -12.19
C PHE A 314 -58.70 -11.91 -12.86
N GLY A 315 -57.86 -12.77 -13.44
CA GLY A 315 -58.30 -14.02 -14.07
C GLY A 315 -59.23 -14.83 -13.16
N GLY A 316 -60.36 -15.27 -13.71
CA GLY A 316 -61.36 -16.07 -12.98
C GLY A 316 -62.47 -15.29 -12.26
N ILE A 317 -62.41 -13.95 -12.22
CA ILE A 317 -63.49 -13.11 -11.68
C ILE A 317 -64.41 -12.63 -12.82
N PRO A 318 -65.73 -12.88 -12.78
CA PRO A 318 -66.67 -12.35 -13.76
C PRO A 318 -66.88 -10.83 -13.55
N ASN A 319 -66.77 -10.06 -14.64
CA ASN A 319 -66.86 -8.58 -14.70
C ASN A 319 -66.06 -7.88 -13.59
N PRO A 320 -64.71 -7.86 -13.67
CA PRO A 320 -63.85 -7.26 -12.65
C PRO A 320 -63.74 -5.72 -12.76
N ASP A 321 -64.77 -5.03 -13.27
CA ASP A 321 -64.68 -3.59 -13.60
C ASP A 321 -64.35 -2.72 -12.38
N GLU A 322 -64.93 -3.05 -11.22
CA GLU A 322 -64.69 -2.32 -9.96
C GLU A 322 -63.29 -2.61 -9.40
N GLU A 323 -62.84 -3.87 -9.44
CA GLU A 323 -61.48 -4.25 -9.03
C GLU A 323 -60.42 -3.60 -9.94
N VAL A 324 -60.66 -3.58 -11.25
CA VAL A 324 -59.81 -2.91 -12.24
C VAL A 324 -59.78 -1.40 -12.00
N ARG A 325 -60.91 -0.79 -11.63
CA ARG A 325 -60.98 0.63 -11.26
C ARG A 325 -60.17 0.93 -10.01
N LEU A 326 -60.29 0.13 -8.96
CA LEU A 326 -59.51 0.26 -7.72
C LEU A 326 -58.01 0.04 -7.97
N TRP A 327 -57.65 -0.90 -8.85
CA TRP A 327 -56.27 -1.12 -9.27
C TRP A 327 -55.67 0.08 -10.00
N LYS A 328 -56.44 0.68 -10.93
CA LYS A 328 -56.03 1.91 -11.62
C LYS A 328 -55.83 3.06 -10.64
N LEU A 329 -56.75 3.28 -9.70
CA LEU A 329 -56.59 4.32 -8.67
C LEU A 329 -55.36 4.10 -7.79
N PHE A 330 -55.07 2.86 -7.42
CA PHE A 330 -53.85 2.53 -6.69
C PHE A 330 -52.60 2.86 -7.53
N ARG A 331 -52.63 2.57 -8.83
CA ARG A 331 -51.53 2.86 -9.75
C ARG A 331 -51.31 4.35 -9.95
N ASP A 332 -52.37 5.12 -10.13
CA ASP A 332 -52.31 6.57 -10.24
C ASP A 332 -51.72 7.18 -8.94
N LYS A 333 -52.12 6.65 -7.77
CA LYS A 333 -51.54 7.03 -6.48
C LYS A 333 -50.05 6.66 -6.43
N LEU A 334 -49.67 5.45 -6.84
CA LEU A 334 -48.28 5.00 -6.84
C LEU A 334 -47.42 5.88 -7.76
N GLU A 335 -47.89 6.17 -8.97
CA GLU A 335 -47.20 7.05 -9.92
C GLU A 335 -47.04 8.48 -9.38
N SER A 336 -48.03 9.00 -8.64
CA SER A 336 -47.92 10.32 -7.98
C SER A 336 -46.87 10.38 -6.87
N VAL A 337 -46.57 9.25 -6.22
CA VAL A 337 -45.56 9.15 -5.15
C VAL A 337 -44.17 8.85 -5.74
N MET A 338 -44.11 8.08 -6.83
CA MET A 338 -42.87 7.63 -7.48
C MET A 338 -42.30 8.70 -8.43
N VAL A 339 -42.01 9.87 -7.87
CA VAL A 339 -41.33 10.96 -8.57
C VAL A 339 -39.84 10.68 -8.67
N MET A 340 -39.25 10.94 -9.84
CA MET A 340 -37.81 10.78 -10.04
C MET A 340 -36.99 11.65 -9.11
N LEU A 341 -35.86 11.10 -8.67
CA LEU A 341 -34.93 11.79 -7.78
C LEU A 341 -34.00 12.71 -8.58
N ASP A 342 -33.73 13.89 -8.02
CA ASP A 342 -32.74 14.81 -8.55
C ASP A 342 -31.33 14.21 -8.46
N ARG A 343 -30.53 14.41 -9.50
CA ARG A 343 -29.13 13.95 -9.55
C ARG A 343 -28.31 14.45 -8.36
N GLU A 344 -28.49 15.69 -7.95
CA GLU A 344 -27.77 16.30 -6.83
C GLU A 344 -28.08 15.61 -5.49
N PHE A 345 -29.34 15.17 -5.30
CA PHE A 345 -29.74 14.45 -4.10
C PHE A 345 -29.11 13.06 -4.04
N ILE A 346 -29.08 12.34 -5.17
CA ILE A 346 -28.43 11.02 -5.28
C ILE A 346 -26.93 11.17 -5.01
N ALA A 347 -26.27 12.12 -5.67
CA ALA A 347 -24.85 12.41 -5.50
C ALA A 347 -24.50 12.68 -4.03
N LYS A 348 -25.22 13.61 -3.39
CA LYS A 348 -25.01 13.94 -1.97
C LYS A 348 -25.21 12.74 -1.06
N THR A 349 -26.28 11.98 -1.25
CA THR A 349 -26.61 10.82 -0.41
C THR A 349 -25.57 9.70 -0.56
N CYS A 350 -25.13 9.43 -1.79
CA CYS A 350 -24.08 8.44 -2.07
C CYS A 350 -22.71 8.89 -1.54
N SER A 351 -22.33 10.16 -1.67
CA SER A 351 -21.09 10.70 -1.11
C SER A 351 -21.08 10.69 0.43
N ASP A 352 -22.20 11.07 1.06
CA ASP A 352 -22.35 11.01 2.52
C ASP A 352 -22.28 9.56 3.03
N TRP A 353 -22.89 8.61 2.32
CA TRP A 353 -22.82 7.18 2.61
C TRP A 353 -21.38 6.65 2.46
N LEU A 354 -20.70 6.99 1.37
CA LEU A 354 -19.32 6.58 1.09
C LEU A 354 -18.37 7.04 2.21
N ARG A 355 -18.49 8.30 2.63
CA ARG A 355 -17.70 8.87 3.72
C ARG A 355 -17.99 8.17 5.06
N ASN A 356 -19.24 7.79 5.31
CA ASN A 356 -19.60 7.04 6.51
C ASN A 356 -19.03 5.61 6.49
N CYS A 357 -19.08 4.92 5.34
CA CYS A 357 -18.44 3.61 5.17
C CYS A 357 -16.92 3.70 5.34
N GLY A 358 -16.28 4.72 4.76
CA GLY A 358 -14.86 5.00 4.94
C GLY A 358 -14.45 5.12 6.41
N LYS A 359 -15.21 5.92 7.17
CA LYS A 359 -15.02 6.03 8.62
C LYS A 359 -15.18 4.69 9.34
N GLU A 360 -16.18 3.88 8.99
CA GLU A 360 -16.39 2.59 9.65
C GLU A 360 -15.28 1.56 9.37
N ILE A 361 -14.70 1.58 8.17
CA ILE A 361 -13.57 0.71 7.81
C ILE A 361 -12.33 1.02 8.66
N VAL A 362 -12.10 2.31 8.92
CA VAL A 362 -10.91 2.83 9.62
C VAL A 362 -11.13 2.93 11.13
N ASN A 363 -12.38 2.93 11.58
CA ASN A 363 -12.72 3.05 12.99
C ASN A 363 -12.37 1.77 13.77
N LYS A 364 -12.32 1.90 15.10
CA LYS A 364 -12.11 0.77 16.01
C LYS A 364 -13.30 -0.17 15.94
N ILE A 365 -13.03 -1.44 15.63
CA ILE A 365 -14.01 -2.53 15.67
C ILE A 365 -13.63 -3.40 16.86
N ASN A 366 -14.54 -3.54 17.83
CA ASN A 366 -14.28 -4.22 19.09
C ASN A 366 -13.03 -3.69 19.85
N GLY A 367 -12.77 -2.37 19.74
CA GLY A 367 -11.66 -1.70 20.43
C GLY A 367 -10.29 -1.79 19.76
N ARG A 368 -10.16 -2.50 18.63
CA ARG A 368 -8.92 -2.62 17.83
C ARG A 368 -9.11 -2.03 16.44
N TYR A 369 -8.05 -1.51 15.83
CA TYR A 369 -8.08 -1.15 14.42
C TYR A 369 -7.71 -2.37 13.58
N LEU A 370 -8.44 -2.65 12.49
CA LEU A 370 -8.09 -3.78 11.61
C LEU A 370 -6.70 -3.58 10.98
N ILE A 371 -6.34 -2.34 10.68
CA ILE A 371 -5.02 -1.97 10.15
C ILE A 371 -3.88 -2.31 11.12
N ASP A 372 -4.16 -2.52 12.42
CA ASP A 372 -3.14 -2.89 13.39
C ASP A 372 -2.55 -4.29 13.17
N ALA A 373 -3.24 -5.13 12.39
CA ALA A 373 -2.72 -6.45 12.00
C ALA A 373 -1.54 -6.35 11.02
N ILE A 374 -1.35 -5.21 10.35
CA ILE A 374 -0.26 -4.99 9.39
C ILE A 374 0.98 -4.50 10.14
N VAL A 375 2.02 -5.32 10.21
CA VAL A 375 3.19 -5.06 11.08
C VAL A 375 4.35 -4.38 10.34
N SER A 376 4.49 -4.59 9.04
CA SER A 376 5.62 -4.08 8.25
C SER A 376 5.21 -2.99 7.25
N GLY A 377 6.17 -2.16 6.84
CA GLY A 377 5.98 -1.17 5.77
C GLY A 377 5.80 -1.83 4.40
N ARG A 378 6.40 -3.00 4.18
CA ARG A 378 6.22 -3.81 2.98
C ARG A 378 4.79 -4.32 2.84
N ASP A 379 4.23 -4.86 3.91
CA ASP A 379 2.85 -5.36 3.93
C ASP A 379 1.85 -4.21 3.71
N LEU A 380 2.17 -3.00 4.20
CA LEU A 380 1.38 -1.79 3.91
C LEU A 380 1.44 -1.42 2.41
N ALA A 381 2.62 -1.51 1.78
CA ALA A 381 2.77 -1.27 0.35
C ALA A 381 2.02 -2.32 -0.49
N GLU A 382 2.10 -3.59 -0.11
CA GLU A 382 1.36 -4.68 -0.75
C GLU A 382 -0.16 -4.51 -0.57
N ALA A 383 -0.60 -4.11 0.62
CA ALA A 383 -1.99 -3.79 0.90
C ALA A 383 -2.49 -2.65 0.01
N GLU A 384 -1.73 -1.54 -0.08
CA GLU A 384 -2.07 -0.42 -0.96
C GLU A 384 -2.16 -0.87 -2.43
N LYS A 385 -1.18 -1.64 -2.90
CA LYS A 385 -1.17 -2.16 -4.27
C LYS A 385 -2.41 -3.00 -4.57
N LEU A 386 -2.73 -3.99 -3.72
CA LEU A 386 -3.88 -4.88 -3.90
C LEU A 386 -5.22 -4.14 -3.81
N ILE A 387 -5.31 -3.15 -2.93
CA ILE A 387 -6.49 -2.29 -2.80
C ILE A 387 -6.67 -1.44 -4.06
N ARG A 388 -5.61 -0.78 -4.56
CA ARG A 388 -5.68 0.01 -5.80
C ARG A 388 -6.01 -0.84 -7.01
N GLU A 389 -5.39 -2.01 -7.14
CA GLU A 389 -5.72 -2.98 -8.19
C GLU A 389 -7.20 -3.40 -8.12
N THR A 390 -7.76 -3.55 -6.91
CA THR A 390 -9.18 -3.85 -6.75
C THR A 390 -10.06 -2.67 -7.17
N ILE A 391 -9.68 -1.43 -6.84
CA ILE A 391 -10.42 -0.22 -7.23
C ILE A 391 -10.43 -0.05 -8.75
N GLU A 392 -9.32 -0.33 -9.41
CA GLU A 392 -9.15 -0.17 -10.87
C GLU A 392 -9.66 -1.38 -11.68
N SER A 393 -9.97 -2.50 -11.01
CA SER A 393 -10.35 -3.74 -11.67
C SER A 393 -11.71 -3.64 -12.37
N LYS A 394 -11.72 -4.03 -13.66
CA LYS A 394 -12.94 -4.15 -14.47
C LYS A 394 -13.88 -5.26 -14.00
N GLN A 395 -13.33 -6.33 -13.41
CA GLN A 395 -14.10 -7.52 -13.00
C GLN A 395 -15.09 -7.21 -11.87
N VAL A 396 -14.79 -6.21 -11.05
CA VAL A 396 -15.66 -5.83 -9.92
C VAL A 396 -16.97 -5.21 -10.40
N LEU A 397 -16.93 -4.52 -11.54
CA LEU A 397 -18.05 -3.73 -12.08
C LEU A 397 -18.65 -4.35 -13.35
N GLU A 398 -18.44 -5.64 -13.59
CA GLU A 398 -18.93 -6.36 -14.79
C GLU A 398 -20.45 -6.22 -14.95
N GLY A 399 -21.22 -6.31 -13.85
CA GLY A 399 -22.68 -6.19 -13.87
C GLY A 399 -23.21 -4.85 -14.36
N SER A 400 -22.52 -3.74 -14.07
CA SER A 400 -22.94 -2.39 -14.49
C SER A 400 -22.16 -1.87 -15.70
N LEU A 401 -21.30 -2.71 -16.30
CA LEU A 401 -20.49 -2.33 -17.46
C LEU A 401 -21.35 -2.10 -18.71
N GLU A 402 -22.40 -2.89 -18.90
CA GLU A 402 -23.35 -2.71 -20.01
C GLU A 402 -24.08 -1.37 -19.91
N TRP A 403 -24.58 -1.04 -18.71
CA TRP A 403 -25.17 0.27 -18.44
C TRP A 403 -24.20 1.41 -18.74
N LEU A 404 -22.96 1.34 -18.27
CA LEU A 404 -21.96 2.37 -18.54
C LEU A 404 -21.61 2.47 -20.04
N LYS A 405 -21.54 1.34 -20.77
CA LYS A 405 -21.34 1.34 -22.23
C LYS A 405 -22.52 2.01 -22.95
N CYS A 406 -23.75 1.80 -22.49
CA CYS A 406 -24.92 2.49 -23.04
C CYS A 406 -24.85 4.01 -22.84
N VAL A 407 -24.26 4.47 -21.74
CA VAL A 407 -24.13 5.90 -21.43
C VAL A 407 -22.95 6.57 -22.15
N PHE A 408 -21.78 5.94 -22.19
CA PHE A 408 -20.54 6.55 -22.70
C PHE A 408 -20.15 6.05 -24.11
N GLY A 409 -20.84 5.06 -24.67
CA GLY A 409 -20.69 4.58 -26.05
C GLY A 409 -19.34 3.91 -26.41
N SER A 410 -18.39 3.83 -25.47
CA SER A 410 -17.00 3.41 -25.71
C SER A 410 -16.57 2.29 -24.76
N GLU A 411 -15.50 1.56 -25.10
CA GLU A 411 -14.86 0.65 -24.14
C GLU A 411 -14.25 1.45 -22.99
N ILE A 412 -14.64 1.11 -21.76
CA ILE A 412 -14.26 1.85 -20.58
C ILE A 412 -13.04 1.19 -19.94
N GLU A 413 -11.92 1.91 -19.91
CA GLU A 413 -10.68 1.46 -19.29
C GLU A 413 -10.75 1.49 -17.76
N LEU A 414 -11.32 2.54 -17.19
CA LEU A 414 -11.47 2.76 -15.74
C LEU A 414 -12.96 2.94 -15.39
N PRO A 415 -13.71 1.84 -15.16
CA PRO A 415 -15.15 1.90 -14.91
C PRO A 415 -15.51 2.70 -13.66
N TRP A 416 -14.68 2.63 -12.62
CA TRP A 416 -14.92 3.34 -11.36
C TRP A 416 -14.90 4.86 -11.53
N ASN A 417 -13.96 5.42 -12.29
CA ASN A 417 -13.89 6.87 -12.51
C ASN A 417 -15.13 7.39 -13.25
N ARG A 418 -15.66 6.61 -14.20
CA ARG A 418 -16.90 6.97 -14.90
C ARG A 418 -18.14 6.88 -14.02
N ILE A 419 -18.22 5.89 -13.13
CA ILE A 419 -19.29 5.83 -12.12
C ILE A 419 -19.23 7.05 -11.20
N ARG A 420 -18.04 7.45 -10.77
CA ARG A 420 -17.86 8.62 -9.89
C ARG A 420 -18.28 9.91 -10.58
N GLU A 421 -17.82 10.14 -11.81
CA GLU A 421 -18.23 11.28 -12.64
C GLU A 421 -19.76 11.34 -12.82
N LEU A 422 -20.38 10.19 -13.06
CA LEU A 422 -21.81 10.11 -13.35
C LEU A 422 -22.68 10.24 -12.09
N VAL A 423 -22.37 9.48 -11.04
CA VAL A 423 -23.21 9.32 -9.83
C VAL A 423 -22.84 10.29 -8.71
N LEU A 424 -21.54 10.47 -8.41
CA LEU A 424 -21.09 11.32 -7.30
C LEU A 424 -20.89 12.78 -7.72
N GLY A 425 -20.54 13.03 -8.98
CA GLY A 425 -20.25 14.38 -9.48
C GLY A 425 -18.97 15.02 -8.93
N ASP A 426 -18.23 14.30 -8.08
CA ASP A 426 -17.01 14.75 -7.41
C ASP A 426 -15.78 13.92 -7.84
N ASP A 427 -14.65 14.60 -8.04
CA ASP A 427 -13.34 14.02 -8.38
C ASP A 427 -12.55 13.53 -7.14
N SER A 428 -13.15 13.50 -5.94
CA SER A 428 -12.51 13.01 -4.71
C SER A 428 -12.10 11.52 -4.75
N ASP A 429 -10.81 11.23 -4.64
CA ASP A 429 -10.29 9.86 -4.61
C ASP A 429 -10.76 9.13 -3.34
N LEU A 430 -11.46 8.00 -3.53
CA LEU A 430 -11.91 7.12 -2.45
C LEU A 430 -10.75 6.72 -1.55
N TRP A 431 -9.56 6.50 -2.11
CA TRP A 431 -8.38 6.14 -1.33
C TRP A 431 -7.99 7.25 -0.34
N ASP A 432 -8.04 8.52 -0.76
CA ASP A 432 -7.61 9.65 0.07
C ASP A 432 -8.54 9.88 1.24
N GLU A 433 -9.85 9.80 1.00
CA GLU A 433 -10.85 10.04 2.03
C GLU A 433 -10.91 8.93 3.08
N THR A 434 -10.39 7.74 2.74
CA THR A 434 -10.57 6.54 3.57
C THR A 434 -9.26 5.98 4.11
N PHE A 435 -8.25 5.71 3.28
CA PHE A 435 -7.07 4.95 3.72
C PHE A 435 -5.81 5.78 3.94
N GLU A 436 -5.64 6.90 3.24
CA GLU A 436 -4.35 7.63 3.26
C GLU A 436 -3.91 8.04 4.67
N ASP A 437 -4.79 8.72 5.42
CA ASP A 437 -4.51 9.10 6.81
C ASP A 437 -4.28 7.89 7.71
N ALA A 438 -5.07 6.83 7.54
CA ALA A 438 -4.98 5.61 8.33
C ALA A 438 -3.64 4.89 8.13
N PHE A 439 -3.19 4.78 6.88
CA PHE A 439 -1.92 4.13 6.52
C PHE A 439 -0.72 4.96 7.00
N VAL A 440 -0.77 6.29 6.90
CA VAL A 440 0.27 7.18 7.44
C VAL A 440 0.37 7.05 8.96
N GLN A 441 -0.75 7.02 9.68
CA GLN A 441 -0.75 6.82 11.13
C GLN A 441 -0.28 5.41 11.53
N ARG A 442 -0.62 4.39 10.74
CA ARG A 442 -0.09 3.04 10.98
C ARG A 442 1.42 2.99 10.81
N MET A 443 1.97 3.61 9.75
CA MET A 443 3.42 3.69 9.55
C MET A 443 4.12 4.42 10.71
N LYS A 444 3.52 5.50 11.24
CA LYS A 444 4.02 6.17 12.45
C LYS A 444 4.04 5.23 13.66
N THR A 445 3.00 4.42 13.83
CA THR A 445 2.91 3.42 14.91
C THR A 445 3.97 2.31 14.76
N ILE A 446 4.27 1.88 13.53
CA ILE A 446 5.35 0.91 13.25
C ILE A 446 6.72 1.51 13.61
N ILE A 447 6.96 2.78 13.26
CA ILE A 447 8.19 3.50 13.64
C ILE A 447 8.32 3.57 15.16
N ASP A 448 7.25 3.93 15.87
CA ASP A 448 7.22 3.97 17.34
C ASP A 448 7.53 2.61 17.95
N ALA A 449 6.86 1.54 17.49
CA ALA A 449 7.08 0.19 17.97
C ALA A 449 8.53 -0.29 17.72
N GLY A 450 9.11 0.05 16.57
CA GLY A 450 10.48 -0.33 16.23
C GLY A 450 11.53 0.35 17.12
N PHE A 451 11.35 1.62 17.45
CA PHE A 451 12.24 2.32 18.37
C PHE A 451 12.01 1.94 19.84
N ASP A 452 10.77 1.65 20.25
CA ASP A 452 10.47 1.13 21.59
C ASP A 452 11.08 -0.26 21.82
N GLU A 453 11.09 -1.13 20.80
CA GLU A 453 11.76 -2.43 20.84
C GLU A 453 13.28 -2.25 20.95
N LEU A 454 13.86 -1.26 20.24
CA LEU A 454 15.28 -0.94 20.35
C LEU A 454 15.66 -0.52 21.77
N CYS A 455 14.91 0.40 22.38
CA CYS A 455 15.14 0.84 23.76
C CYS A 455 15.05 -0.31 24.77
N LYS A 456 14.18 -1.31 24.53
CA LYS A 456 14.11 -2.52 25.36
C LYS A 456 15.27 -3.49 25.13
N ALA A 457 15.73 -3.61 23.89
CA ALA A 457 16.80 -4.54 23.51
C ALA A 457 18.21 -4.04 23.90
N VAL A 458 18.39 -2.72 23.99
CA VAL A 458 19.65 -2.07 24.35
C VAL A 458 19.58 -1.60 25.79
N ASN A 459 19.97 -2.45 26.74
CA ASN A 459 20.23 -2.03 28.11
C ASN A 459 21.72 -1.72 28.29
N VAL A 460 22.05 -0.43 28.27
CA VAL A 460 23.43 0.05 28.40
C VAL A 460 23.96 -0.09 29.82
N THR A 461 23.12 0.13 30.84
CA THR A 461 23.54 0.08 32.25
C THR A 461 23.94 -1.34 32.66
N ASP A 462 23.15 -2.35 32.27
CA ASP A 462 23.50 -3.76 32.48
C ASP A 462 24.82 -4.12 31.77
N SER A 463 25.01 -3.63 30.54
CA SER A 463 26.22 -3.89 29.76
C SER A 463 27.48 -3.26 30.37
N VAL A 464 27.35 -2.12 31.07
CA VAL A 464 28.45 -1.49 31.82
C VAL A 464 28.71 -2.22 33.14
N HIS A 465 27.66 -2.67 33.83
CA HIS A 465 27.79 -3.38 35.10
C HIS A 465 28.32 -4.81 34.98
N THR A 466 28.10 -5.51 33.85
CA THR A 466 28.67 -6.84 33.59
C THR A 466 30.20 -6.85 33.55
N ILE A 467 30.83 -5.69 33.35
CA ILE A 467 32.26 -5.48 33.61
C ILE A 467 32.44 -5.44 35.13
N ALA A 468 32.42 -6.61 35.77
CA ALA A 468 32.49 -6.81 37.22
C ALA A 468 33.73 -7.62 37.64
N GLU A 469 34.05 -7.54 38.93
CA GLU A 469 35.19 -8.17 39.58
C GLU A 469 35.16 -9.71 39.46
N THR A 470 36.27 -10.31 39.03
CA THR A 470 36.57 -11.69 39.42
C THR A 470 36.83 -11.67 40.94
N PRO A 471 36.11 -12.47 41.74
CA PRO A 471 36.18 -12.37 43.19
C PRO A 471 37.58 -12.80 43.69
N GLY A 472 38.34 -11.87 44.27
CA GLY A 472 39.52 -12.20 45.08
C GLY A 472 40.77 -11.30 44.96
N ASP A 473 40.99 -10.57 43.87
CA ASP A 473 42.24 -9.82 43.68
C ASP A 473 42.07 -8.31 43.85
N ARG A 474 42.77 -7.73 44.83
CA ARG A 474 43.10 -6.30 44.79
C ARG A 474 43.94 -6.07 43.54
N ILE A 475 43.34 -5.49 42.50
CA ILE A 475 44.05 -5.20 41.25
C ILE A 475 44.92 -3.95 41.47
N ASP A 476 46.17 -4.15 41.87
CA ASP A 476 47.18 -3.08 41.88
C ASP A 476 47.40 -2.54 40.45
N PHE A 477 47.88 -1.30 40.30
CA PHE A 477 48.24 -0.70 39.00
C PHE A 477 49.17 -1.60 38.17
N ARG A 478 50.01 -2.40 38.84
CA ARG A 478 50.89 -3.39 38.19
C ARG A 478 50.13 -4.61 37.66
N ALA A 479 49.08 -5.06 38.35
CA ALA A 479 48.19 -6.11 37.86
C ALA A 479 47.33 -5.60 36.68
N TYR A 480 46.98 -4.31 36.67
CA TYR A 480 46.30 -3.66 35.55
C TYR A 480 47.16 -3.58 34.28
N LEU A 481 48.42 -3.17 34.39
CA LEU A 481 49.38 -3.14 33.27
C LEU A 481 49.64 -4.54 32.69
N ASN A 482 49.66 -5.56 33.54
CA ASN A 482 49.91 -6.95 33.14
C ASN A 482 48.66 -7.68 32.61
N ARG A 483 47.47 -7.07 32.69
CA ARG A 483 46.23 -7.68 32.23
C ARG A 483 46.19 -7.68 30.70
N SER A 484 45.84 -8.81 30.10
CA SER A 484 45.55 -8.86 28.67
C SER A 484 44.38 -7.91 28.37
N SER A 485 44.67 -6.88 27.59
CA SER A 485 43.67 -5.94 27.09
C SER A 485 42.53 -6.73 26.44
N THR A 486 41.34 -6.67 27.03
CA THR A 486 40.13 -7.34 26.51
C THR A 486 39.56 -6.60 25.28
N GLY A 487 40.21 -5.51 24.87
CA GLY A 487 40.00 -4.81 23.62
C GLY A 487 40.93 -3.60 23.56
N GLY A 488 41.55 -3.32 22.42
CA GLY A 488 42.34 -2.11 22.19
C GLY A 488 43.74 -2.29 21.58
N GLY A 489 44.36 -3.47 21.74
CA GLY A 489 45.74 -3.73 21.28
C GLY A 489 45.90 -4.65 20.05
N VAL A 490 44.89 -4.75 19.16
CA VAL A 490 44.83 -5.85 18.15
C VAL A 490 45.38 -5.45 16.76
N TRP A 491 45.79 -4.21 16.52
CA TRP A 491 46.17 -3.76 15.17
C TRP A 491 47.56 -4.22 14.69
N PHE A 492 48.32 -4.97 15.51
CA PHE A 492 49.66 -5.46 15.18
C PHE A 492 49.94 -6.91 15.58
N MET A 493 48.93 -7.72 15.89
CA MET A 493 49.13 -9.16 16.10
C MET A 493 48.94 -9.91 14.77
N GLU A 494 49.99 -10.59 14.31
CA GLU A 494 49.87 -11.61 13.25
C GLU A 494 48.76 -12.61 13.65
N PRO A 495 47.89 -13.02 12.71
CA PRO A 495 46.82 -13.96 13.00
C PRO A 495 47.46 -15.23 13.56
N SER A 496 47.11 -15.56 14.81
CA SER A 496 47.62 -16.71 15.53
C SER A 496 47.63 -17.95 14.64
N GLY A 497 48.82 -18.52 14.46
CA GLY A 497 49.12 -19.48 13.41
C GLY A 497 48.19 -20.69 13.34
N LYS A 498 47.60 -20.89 12.17
CA LYS A 498 47.36 -22.24 11.62
C LYS A 498 48.33 -22.44 10.46
N LYS A 499 49.16 -23.47 10.59
CA LYS A 499 50.19 -23.90 9.65
C LYS A 499 49.66 -23.91 8.20
N PHE A 500 50.30 -23.14 7.33
CA PHE A 500 50.10 -23.20 5.88
C PHE A 500 50.61 -24.54 5.32
N GLY A 501 49.76 -25.23 4.56
CA GLY A 501 50.16 -26.09 3.45
C GLY A 501 49.84 -25.37 2.13
N PRO A 502 50.63 -25.52 1.06
CA PRO A 502 50.51 -24.67 -0.11
C PRO A 502 49.37 -25.17 -1.00
N THR A 503 48.39 -24.32 -1.31
CA THR A 503 47.58 -24.49 -2.51
C THR A 503 47.12 -23.15 -3.06
N ILE A 504 47.14 -23.10 -4.38
CA ILE A 504 47.05 -21.95 -5.26
C ILE A 504 45.59 -21.50 -5.43
N GLY A 505 45.36 -20.19 -5.34
CA GLY A 505 44.28 -19.47 -6.04
C GLY A 505 42.94 -19.33 -5.31
N SER A 506 42.67 -18.17 -4.72
CA SER A 506 41.31 -17.60 -4.71
C SER A 506 41.35 -16.07 -4.58
N LYS A 507 40.37 -15.42 -5.22
CA LYS A 507 40.25 -13.98 -5.52
C LYS A 507 39.95 -13.13 -4.28
N ALA A 508 40.25 -11.83 -4.40
CA ALA A 508 40.05 -10.74 -3.44
C ALA A 508 38.60 -10.62 -2.87
N GLN A 509 38.26 -11.49 -1.91
CA GLN A 509 37.09 -11.37 -1.03
C GLN A 509 37.50 -11.35 0.47
N THR A 510 38.79 -11.43 0.78
CA THR A 510 39.28 -11.61 2.16
C THR A 510 39.46 -10.29 2.93
N GLU A 511 39.81 -9.19 2.25
CA GLU A 511 40.23 -7.95 2.93
C GLU A 511 39.11 -7.21 3.69
N GLU A 512 37.86 -7.21 3.21
CA GLU A 512 36.73 -6.56 3.92
C GLU A 512 36.34 -7.32 5.21
N ASN A 513 36.48 -8.65 5.21
CA ASN A 513 36.23 -9.48 6.38
C ASN A 513 37.31 -9.27 7.45
N ASP A 514 38.55 -9.07 7.03
CA ASP A 514 39.69 -8.81 7.92
C ASP A 514 39.53 -7.46 8.64
N PHE A 515 39.15 -6.39 7.94
CA PHE A 515 38.97 -5.07 8.56
C PHE A 515 37.79 -5.04 9.56
N ARG A 516 36.66 -5.66 9.21
CA ARG A 516 35.48 -5.72 10.09
C ARG A 516 35.74 -6.62 11.31
N SER A 517 36.50 -7.69 11.13
CA SER A 517 37.00 -8.55 12.21
C SER A 517 37.92 -7.77 13.17
N CYS A 518 38.88 -7.01 12.65
CA CYS A 518 39.76 -6.15 13.46
C CYS A 518 39.01 -5.07 14.25
N LEU A 519 37.98 -4.46 13.65
CA LEU A 519 37.11 -3.51 14.36
C LEU A 519 36.29 -4.18 15.46
N ASN A 520 35.71 -5.35 15.19
CA ASN A 520 34.97 -6.10 16.19
C ASN A 520 35.88 -6.57 17.35
N ALA A 521 37.15 -6.89 17.06
CA ALA A 521 38.15 -7.21 18.07
C ALA A 521 38.55 -5.98 18.91
N TYR A 522 38.52 -4.77 18.32
CA TYR A 522 38.77 -3.52 19.05
C TYR A 522 37.61 -3.14 19.98
N PHE A 523 36.38 -3.18 19.46
CA PHE A 523 35.17 -2.81 20.20
C PHE A 523 34.80 -3.82 21.28
N GLY A 524 35.06 -5.11 21.04
CA GLY A 524 34.56 -6.20 21.87
C GLY A 524 33.14 -6.60 21.49
N ALA A 525 32.73 -7.80 21.92
CA ALA A 525 31.48 -8.42 21.50
C ALA A 525 30.24 -7.59 21.87
N GLU A 526 30.20 -7.01 23.07
CA GLU A 526 29.04 -6.24 23.55
C GLU A 526 28.90 -4.88 22.87
N VAL A 527 29.99 -4.15 22.66
CA VAL A 527 29.95 -2.86 21.93
C VAL A 527 29.53 -3.09 20.49
N SER A 528 30.05 -4.13 19.83
CA SER A 528 29.60 -4.51 18.49
C SER A 528 28.15 -4.95 18.47
N ARG A 529 27.67 -5.70 19.47
CA ARG A 529 26.25 -6.10 19.58
C ARG A 529 25.33 -4.89 19.68
N ILE A 530 25.64 -3.93 20.55
CA ILE A 530 24.82 -2.72 20.72
C ILE A 530 24.84 -1.87 19.44
N ARG A 531 26.01 -1.66 18.84
CA ARG A 531 26.13 -0.95 17.55
C ARG A 531 25.29 -1.62 16.48
N ASP A 532 25.45 -2.93 16.28
CA ASP A 532 24.78 -3.67 15.22
C ASP A 532 23.26 -3.77 15.47
N ALA A 533 22.81 -3.80 16.73
CA ALA A 533 21.40 -3.72 17.09
C ALA A 533 20.78 -2.36 16.70
N VAL A 534 21.46 -1.24 17.01
CA VAL A 534 20.98 0.09 16.62
C VAL A 534 21.00 0.27 15.10
N ASP A 535 22.09 -0.13 14.43
CA ASP A 535 22.23 -0.01 12.98
C ASP A 535 21.19 -0.86 12.23
N SER A 536 21.02 -2.13 12.61
CA SER A 536 20.05 -3.03 11.96
C SER A 536 18.61 -2.57 12.12
N ARG A 537 18.25 -1.97 13.26
CA ARG A 537 16.89 -1.41 13.45
C ARG A 537 16.66 -0.17 12.60
N CYS A 538 17.63 0.75 12.55
CA CYS A 538 17.58 1.87 11.62
C CYS A 538 17.53 1.42 10.15
N GLU A 539 18.19 0.30 9.79
CA GLU A 539 18.09 -0.31 8.45
C GLU A 539 16.66 -0.77 8.16
N SER A 540 16.10 -1.61 9.04
CA SER A 540 14.80 -2.23 8.83
C SER A 540 13.68 -1.19 8.72
N LEU A 541 13.70 -0.17 9.59
CA LEU A 541 12.71 0.92 9.56
C LEU A 541 12.85 1.78 8.30
N LEU A 542 14.08 1.98 7.81
CA LEU A 542 14.31 2.71 6.57
C LEU A 542 13.84 1.90 5.36
N GLU A 543 14.10 0.59 5.32
CA GLU A 543 13.60 -0.31 4.27
C GLU A 543 12.06 -0.39 4.26
N ASP A 544 11.44 -0.51 5.44
CA ASP A 544 9.99 -0.49 5.60
C ASP A 544 9.39 0.84 5.11
N LEU A 545 10.01 1.97 5.47
CA LEU A 545 9.56 3.28 4.99
C LEU A 545 9.74 3.41 3.48
N LEU A 546 10.88 3.00 2.93
CA LEU A 546 11.15 3.10 1.49
C LEU A 546 10.18 2.22 0.67
N SER A 547 9.86 1.01 1.15
CA SER A 547 8.86 0.14 0.51
C SER A 547 7.46 0.76 0.54
N PHE A 548 7.04 1.36 1.66
CA PHE A 548 5.77 2.09 1.75
C PHE A 548 5.71 3.35 0.86
N LEU A 549 6.86 3.93 0.52
CA LEU A 549 6.99 5.09 -0.37
C LEU A 549 7.04 4.72 -1.85
N GLU A 550 6.97 3.44 -2.24
CA GLU A 550 6.77 3.03 -3.64
C GLU A 550 5.33 3.29 -4.13
N SER A 551 4.75 4.42 -3.75
CA SER A 551 3.37 4.82 -4.04
C SER A 551 3.32 6.15 -4.82
N PRO A 552 2.23 6.42 -5.57
CA PRO A 552 2.11 7.63 -6.37
C PRO A 552 2.10 8.93 -5.53
N LYS A 553 1.83 8.85 -4.22
CA LYS A 553 1.73 9.98 -3.30
C LYS A 553 2.89 10.10 -2.31
N ALA A 554 4.00 9.45 -2.60
CA ALA A 554 5.21 9.48 -1.78
C ALA A 554 5.63 10.91 -1.35
N SER A 555 5.46 11.91 -2.21
CA SER A 555 5.84 13.30 -1.92
C SER A 555 5.03 13.95 -0.80
N LEU A 556 3.74 13.60 -0.64
CA LEU A 556 2.88 14.10 0.43
C LEU A 556 3.21 13.39 1.75
N ARG A 557 3.31 12.06 1.71
CA ARG A 557 3.67 11.24 2.88
C ARG A 557 5.05 11.60 3.45
N LEU A 558 6.01 11.89 2.59
CA LEU A 558 7.37 12.27 3.01
C LEU A 558 7.38 13.56 3.83
N LYS A 559 6.49 14.53 3.58
CA LYS A 559 6.42 15.76 4.38
C LYS A 559 6.08 15.48 5.84
N ASP A 560 5.28 14.45 6.10
CA ASP A 560 4.84 14.10 7.45
C ASP A 560 5.72 13.04 8.11
N LEU A 561 6.20 12.07 7.34
CA LEU A 561 6.94 10.92 7.85
C LEU A 561 8.43 11.21 8.06
N VAL A 562 9.06 12.06 7.23
CA VAL A 562 10.49 12.40 7.37
C VAL A 562 10.78 13.09 8.70
N PRO A 563 10.09 14.19 9.09
CA PRO A 563 10.36 14.85 10.37
C PRO A 563 10.05 13.95 11.56
N TYR A 564 9.03 13.10 11.42
CA TYR A 564 8.61 12.17 12.47
C TYR A 564 9.67 11.08 12.72
N LEU A 565 10.17 10.44 11.67
CA LEU A 565 11.24 9.44 11.77
C LEU A 565 12.52 10.05 12.37
N GLN A 566 12.92 11.24 11.89
CA GLN A 566 14.10 11.94 12.39
C GLN A 566 13.97 12.28 13.88
N THR A 567 12.81 12.81 14.30
CA THR A 567 12.54 13.15 15.71
C THR A 567 12.57 11.92 16.60
N LYS A 568 12.01 10.78 16.15
CA LYS A 568 12.00 9.53 16.92
C LYS A 568 13.37 8.86 17.00
N CYS A 569 14.12 8.87 15.90
CA CYS A 569 15.51 8.40 15.89
C CYS A 569 16.38 9.25 16.84
N TYR A 570 16.27 10.58 16.76
CA TYR A 570 16.97 11.49 17.66
C TYR A 570 16.57 11.29 19.13
N GLY A 571 15.27 11.16 19.42
CA GLY A 571 14.78 10.92 20.78
C GLY A 571 15.30 9.61 21.38
N SER A 572 15.31 8.54 20.60
CA SER A 572 15.83 7.23 21.02
C SER A 572 17.33 7.29 21.27
N MET A 573 18.09 7.89 20.35
CA MET A 573 19.53 8.08 20.54
C MET A 573 19.85 8.99 21.72
N SER A 574 19.10 10.07 21.92
CA SER A 574 19.26 10.99 23.06
C SER A 574 18.98 10.29 24.40
N THR A 575 18.02 9.36 24.44
CA THR A 575 17.77 8.53 25.62
C THR A 575 18.98 7.65 25.95
N ILE A 576 19.52 6.95 24.95
CA ILE A 576 20.76 6.15 25.10
C ILE A 576 21.93 7.05 25.56
N MET A 577 22.06 8.26 24.99
CA MET A 577 23.12 9.21 25.38
C MET A 577 22.95 9.72 26.82
N MET A 578 21.71 9.94 27.27
CA MET A 578 21.41 10.37 28.63
C MET A 578 21.73 9.26 29.64
N GLU A 579 21.39 8.00 29.33
CA GLU A 579 21.79 6.85 30.14
C GLU A 579 23.31 6.72 30.26
N LEU A 580 24.03 6.82 29.14
CA LEU A 580 25.50 6.82 29.13
C LEU A 580 26.11 7.97 29.93
N LYS A 581 25.51 9.15 29.85
CA LYS A 581 25.95 10.33 30.61
C LYS A 581 25.75 10.12 32.11
N ASN A 582 24.57 9.68 32.53
CA ASN A 582 24.27 9.41 33.94
C ASN A 582 25.24 8.37 34.51
N GLU A 583 25.55 7.33 33.73
CA GLU A 583 26.46 6.29 34.16
C GLU A 583 27.91 6.78 34.22
N LEU A 584 28.32 7.65 33.30
CA LEU A 584 29.60 8.33 33.38
C LEU A 584 29.70 9.23 34.62
N ASP A 585 28.66 10.01 34.92
CA ASP A 585 28.59 10.87 36.12
C ASP A 585 28.69 10.01 37.41
N HIS A 586 28.04 8.84 37.44
CA HIS A 586 28.20 7.87 38.52
C HIS A 586 29.64 7.38 38.66
N LEU A 587 30.32 7.03 37.56
CA LEU A 587 31.73 6.61 37.58
C LEU A 587 32.67 7.72 38.08
N TYR A 588 32.42 8.98 37.73
CA TYR A 588 33.17 10.13 38.24
C TYR A 588 33.03 10.25 39.77
N THR A 589 31.81 10.18 40.29
CA THR A 589 31.58 10.24 41.75
C THR A 589 32.18 9.05 42.50
N ALA A 590 32.20 7.86 41.87
CA ALA A 590 32.82 6.67 42.43
C ALA A 590 34.36 6.82 42.51
N LEU A 591 34.99 7.37 41.48
CA LEU A 591 36.44 7.63 41.48
C LEU A 591 36.85 8.65 42.55
N GLU A 592 36.05 9.71 42.75
CA GLU A 592 36.30 10.72 43.79
C GLU A 592 36.14 10.15 45.21
N LYS A 593 35.16 9.27 45.42
CA LYS A 593 34.91 8.60 46.70
C LYS A 593 35.94 7.50 47.01
N GLY A 594 36.44 6.77 46.01
CA GLY A 594 37.47 5.75 46.19
C GLY A 594 38.80 6.27 46.79
N ASN A 595 39.05 7.58 46.71
CA ASN A 595 40.18 8.23 47.40
C ASN A 595 39.94 8.49 48.90
N ARG A 596 38.75 8.18 49.42
CA ARG A 596 38.38 8.30 50.84
C ARG A 596 37.95 6.91 51.33
N GLU A 597 38.78 6.28 52.17
CA GLU A 597 38.57 4.91 52.64
C GLU A 597 37.15 4.67 53.19
N GLY A 598 36.53 3.56 52.76
CA GLY A 598 35.34 2.97 53.40
C GLY A 598 34.16 2.69 52.45
N GLU A 599 33.89 1.40 52.26
CA GLU A 599 32.71 0.76 51.65
C GLU A 599 32.65 0.56 50.12
N SER A 600 32.37 -0.70 49.73
CA SER A 600 31.97 -1.32 48.44
C SER A 600 32.09 -0.55 47.11
N VAL A 601 33.11 0.28 46.92
CA VAL A 601 33.40 0.93 45.64
C VAL A 601 34.22 -0.03 44.76
N PRO A 602 33.81 -0.28 43.50
CA PRO A 602 34.59 -1.10 42.57
C PRO A 602 36.02 -0.55 42.42
N THR A 603 37.00 -1.44 42.29
CA THR A 603 38.42 -1.06 42.16
C THR A 603 38.61 0.01 41.07
N SER A 604 39.44 1.05 41.30
CA SER A 604 39.63 2.19 40.36
C SER A 604 39.96 1.76 38.92
N ALA A 605 40.65 0.62 38.76
CA ALA A 605 40.90 0.00 37.46
C ALA A 605 39.61 -0.39 36.70
N ILE A 606 38.59 -0.89 37.39
CA ILE A 606 37.31 -1.31 36.80
C ILE A 606 36.45 -0.11 36.43
N ILE A 607 36.51 0.95 37.24
CA ILE A 607 35.87 2.23 36.92
C ILE A 607 36.41 2.77 35.58
N VAL A 608 37.72 2.65 35.36
CA VAL A 608 38.38 3.06 34.12
C VAL A 608 38.05 2.13 32.94
N GLU A 609 37.97 0.81 33.13
CA GLU A 609 37.53 -0.10 32.07
C GLU A 609 36.07 0.17 31.65
N ARG A 610 35.19 0.47 32.61
CA ARG A 610 33.81 0.88 32.35
C ARG A 610 33.74 2.21 31.58
N SER A 611 34.60 3.18 31.92
CA SER A 611 34.64 4.45 31.18
C SER A 611 35.22 4.28 29.76
N LEU A 612 36.22 3.41 29.59
CA LEU A 612 36.76 3.07 28.27
C LEU A 612 35.74 2.33 27.41
N PHE A 613 34.91 1.45 27.99
CA PHE A 613 33.78 0.82 27.29
C PHE A 613 32.80 1.87 26.76
N ILE A 614 32.40 2.83 27.59
CA ILE A 614 31.53 3.96 27.19
C ILE A 614 32.19 4.76 26.06
N GLY A 615 33.48 5.08 26.19
CA GLY A 615 34.25 5.79 25.15
C GLY A 615 34.28 5.05 23.81
N ARG A 616 34.48 3.73 23.82
CA ARG A 616 34.48 2.89 22.60
C ARG A 616 33.10 2.79 21.96
N LEU A 617 32.04 2.70 22.76
CA LEU A 617 30.66 2.65 22.26
C LEU A 617 30.26 3.98 21.60
N LEU A 618 30.57 5.11 22.24
CA LEU A 618 30.33 6.44 21.67
C LEU A 618 31.12 6.65 20.37
N PHE A 619 32.37 6.21 20.34
CA PHE A 619 33.19 6.24 19.14
C PHE A 619 32.61 5.34 18.02
N ALA A 620 32.09 4.17 18.37
CA ALA A 620 31.42 3.28 17.42
C ALA A 620 30.17 3.95 16.80
N PHE A 621 29.34 4.62 17.60
CA PHE A 621 28.20 5.38 17.09
C PHE A 621 28.63 6.55 16.19
N GLN A 622 29.70 7.26 16.52
CA GLN A 622 30.13 8.44 15.77
C GLN A 622 30.72 8.10 14.39
N LYS A 623 31.55 7.05 14.31
CA LYS A 623 32.38 6.77 13.12
C LYS A 623 31.97 5.51 12.35
N TYR A 624 31.31 4.55 13.02
CA TYR A 624 31.05 3.23 12.45
C TYR A 624 29.56 2.87 12.39
N SER A 625 28.67 3.68 12.94
CA SER A 625 27.24 3.57 12.64
C SER A 625 26.98 4.01 11.20
N ARG A 626 26.41 3.10 10.43
CA ARG A 626 26.16 3.30 9.01
C ARG A 626 24.84 4.02 8.76
N HIS A 627 23.85 3.81 9.62
CA HIS A 627 22.47 4.16 9.30
C HIS A 627 21.88 5.26 10.19
N ILE A 628 22.46 5.53 11.37
CA ILE A 628 22.10 6.71 12.17
C ILE A 628 22.36 8.02 11.39
N PRO A 629 23.53 8.23 10.74
CA PRO A 629 23.78 9.46 9.98
C PRO A 629 22.94 9.56 8.71
N VAL A 630 22.48 8.43 8.16
CA VAL A 630 21.63 8.37 6.96
C VAL A 630 20.20 8.75 7.31
N VAL A 631 19.65 8.21 8.40
CA VAL A 631 18.29 8.53 8.86
C VAL A 631 18.16 10.00 9.28
N LEU A 632 19.13 10.50 10.06
CA LEU A 632 19.16 11.89 10.53
C LEU A 632 19.69 12.89 9.48
N GLY A 633 20.31 12.40 8.41
CA GLY A 633 20.86 13.22 7.32
C GLY A 633 19.80 13.66 6.30
N SER A 634 20.25 14.09 5.12
CA SER A 634 19.33 14.44 4.02
C SER A 634 18.56 13.20 3.55
N PRO A 635 17.23 13.30 3.34
CA PRO A 635 16.42 12.23 2.76
C PRO A 635 16.91 11.72 1.40
N ARG A 636 17.69 12.52 0.66
CA ARG A 636 18.32 12.10 -0.61
C ARG A 636 19.34 10.99 -0.43
N SER A 637 19.94 10.89 0.77
CA SER A 637 20.96 9.88 1.08
C SER A 637 20.39 8.48 1.31
N TRP A 638 19.08 8.35 1.52
CA TRP A 638 18.39 7.08 1.75
C TRP A 638 18.49 6.15 0.53
N LEU A 639 18.56 6.71 -0.67
CA LEU A 639 18.54 5.96 -1.93
C LEU A 639 19.92 5.41 -2.36
N ASN A 640 20.99 6.13 -2.02
CA ASN A 640 22.35 5.80 -2.49
C ASN A 640 22.86 4.46 -1.93
N LYS A 641 22.25 3.94 -0.85
CA LYS A 641 22.59 2.63 -0.28
C LYS A 641 21.72 1.47 -0.76
N ALA A 642 20.43 1.68 -1.03
CA ALA A 642 19.59 0.67 -1.68
C ALA A 642 20.17 0.27 -3.05
N MET A 643 20.73 1.25 -3.78
CA MET A 643 21.44 1.02 -5.04
C MET A 643 22.86 0.42 -4.88
N ALA A 644 23.54 0.67 -3.75
CA ALA A 644 24.86 0.09 -3.46
C ALA A 644 24.80 -1.37 -2.98
N ALA A 645 23.65 -1.83 -2.46
CA ALA A 645 23.41 -3.24 -2.16
C ALA A 645 23.24 -4.11 -3.43
N ILE A 646 22.73 -3.51 -4.52
CA ILE A 646 22.44 -4.22 -5.79
C ILE A 646 23.66 -4.22 -6.73
N SER A 647 24.54 -3.22 -6.64
CA SER A 647 25.80 -3.20 -7.36
C SER A 647 26.92 -3.43 -6.35
N GLY A 648 27.42 -4.67 -6.25
CA GLY A 648 28.48 -5.09 -5.31
C GLY A 648 29.81 -4.35 -5.46
N LYS A 649 29.81 -3.06 -5.15
CA LYS A 649 30.93 -2.12 -5.10
C LYS A 649 30.63 -1.12 -3.98
N SER A 650 31.03 -1.48 -2.76
CA SER A 650 31.13 -0.60 -1.61
C SER A 650 32.22 0.45 -1.86
N SER A 651 31.88 1.63 -2.36
CA SER A 651 32.77 2.79 -2.25
C SER A 651 32.42 3.54 -0.96
N ILE A 652 33.17 3.30 0.13
CA ILE A 652 33.10 4.16 1.33
C ILE A 652 34.51 4.65 1.63
N VAL A 653 34.84 5.82 1.07
CA VAL A 653 35.77 6.77 1.66
C VAL A 653 35.16 8.15 1.45
N LEU A 654 34.28 8.56 2.36
CA LEU A 654 33.99 9.98 2.57
C LEU A 654 35.13 10.54 3.41
N ARG A 655 36.18 11.03 2.75
CA ARG A 655 37.17 11.91 3.35
C ARG A 655 36.46 13.21 3.74
N TYR A 656 36.17 13.37 5.02
CA TYR A 656 36.02 14.70 5.61
C TYR A 656 37.41 15.35 5.63
N SER A 657 37.69 16.18 4.64
CA SER A 657 38.88 17.04 4.63
C SER A 657 38.52 18.37 5.31
N ILE A 658 39.04 18.57 6.53
CA ILE A 658 39.20 19.91 7.10
C ILE A 658 40.52 20.46 6.59
N ALA A 659 40.47 21.50 5.76
CA ALA A 659 41.55 22.48 5.59
C ALA A 659 41.00 23.72 4.89
N VAL A 660 40.89 24.80 5.66
CA VAL A 660 40.65 26.18 5.23
C VAL A 660 41.94 26.69 4.58
N ILE A 661 41.89 27.08 3.29
CA ILE A 661 42.83 28.01 2.64
C ILE A 661 42.04 28.83 1.60
N ASP A 662 42.22 30.16 1.67
CA ASP A 662 41.51 31.22 0.96
C ASP A 662 41.71 31.30 -0.58
N SER A 663 40.59 31.47 -1.31
CA SER A 663 40.34 32.29 -2.53
C SER A 663 41.11 32.05 -3.87
N PRO A 664 40.67 32.61 -5.03
CA PRO A 664 39.30 32.81 -5.55
C PRO A 664 39.08 32.29 -7.00
N MET A 665 37.79 32.11 -7.35
CA MET A 665 37.11 32.25 -8.66
C MET A 665 37.79 31.74 -9.96
N SER A 666 37.13 30.79 -10.63
CA SER A 666 37.11 30.69 -12.10
C SER A 666 35.90 29.85 -12.56
N ASP A 667 34.98 30.52 -13.25
CA ASP A 667 33.85 29.94 -13.98
C ASP A 667 34.32 29.15 -15.22
N ASN A 668 33.79 27.95 -15.43
CA ASN A 668 33.09 27.65 -16.69
C ASN A 668 32.31 26.32 -16.68
N PRO A 669 31.16 26.25 -17.38
CA PRO A 669 30.28 25.09 -17.42
C PRO A 669 30.60 24.18 -18.63
N GLY A 670 30.71 22.87 -18.39
CA GLY A 670 31.01 21.87 -19.42
C GLY A 670 30.05 20.68 -19.39
N LYS A 671 28.98 20.76 -20.20
CA LYS A 671 28.10 19.64 -20.57
C LYS A 671 28.90 18.37 -20.91
N LYS A 672 28.57 17.25 -20.26
CA LYS A 672 28.67 15.90 -20.86
C LYS A 672 27.43 15.09 -20.50
N PHE A 673 26.49 15.08 -21.46
CA PHE A 673 25.52 14.01 -21.67
C PHE A 673 26.28 12.69 -21.86
N LEU A 674 25.84 11.62 -21.22
CA LEU A 674 26.06 10.24 -21.65
C LEU A 674 24.93 9.34 -21.12
N ASP A 675 24.06 9.04 -22.07
CA ASP A 675 23.33 7.79 -22.33
C ASP A 675 22.41 7.15 -21.27
N THR A 676 21.13 7.33 -21.60
CA THR A 676 19.95 6.55 -21.23
C THR A 676 20.12 5.05 -21.48
N SER A 677 20.24 4.26 -20.42
CA SER A 677 19.71 2.89 -20.40
C SER A 677 18.50 2.85 -19.47
N LYS A 678 17.43 2.23 -19.94
CA LYS A 678 16.12 2.15 -19.28
C LYS A 678 16.24 1.64 -17.84
N ARG A 679 16.33 2.56 -16.86
CA ARG A 679 16.12 2.29 -15.44
C ARG A 679 14.68 2.71 -15.12
N GLN A 680 13.87 1.77 -14.64
CA GLN A 680 12.66 2.11 -13.91
C GLN A 680 13.09 2.91 -12.67
N THR A 681 13.03 4.23 -12.74
CA THR A 681 13.14 5.12 -11.58
C THR A 681 11.93 4.89 -10.71
N SER A 682 12.11 4.34 -9.50
CA SER A 682 11.01 4.12 -8.56
C SER A 682 10.35 5.44 -8.17
N LEU A 683 9.04 5.43 -7.88
CA LEU A 683 8.27 6.64 -7.53
C LEU A 683 8.81 7.32 -6.26
N ALA A 684 9.30 6.53 -5.29
CA ALA A 684 10.02 6.99 -4.11
C ALA A 684 11.25 7.83 -4.48
N THR A 685 12.00 7.43 -5.51
CA THR A 685 13.18 8.15 -5.99
C THR A 685 12.82 9.55 -6.47
N ALA A 686 11.78 9.67 -7.31
CA ALA A 686 11.33 10.95 -7.84
C ALA A 686 10.84 11.90 -6.73
N ALA A 687 10.15 11.36 -5.71
CA ALA A 687 9.64 12.15 -4.59
C ALA A 687 10.75 12.68 -3.66
N LEU A 688 11.78 11.87 -3.40
CA LEU A 688 12.92 12.28 -2.55
C LEU A 688 13.77 13.39 -3.19
N PHE A 689 13.88 13.44 -4.53
CA PHE A 689 14.58 14.53 -5.22
C PHE A 689 13.86 15.89 -5.12
N GLY A 690 12.54 15.90 -4.91
CA GLY A 690 11.72 17.11 -4.75
C GLY A 690 11.75 17.75 -3.36
N ILE A 691 12.39 17.11 -2.38
CA ILE A 691 12.45 17.60 -0.99
C ILE A 691 13.70 18.44 -0.76
N ASN A 692 13.54 19.53 0.00
CA ASN A 692 14.62 20.46 0.33
C ASN A 692 15.73 19.78 1.12
N ASP A 693 16.97 20.09 0.73
CA ASP A 693 18.21 19.49 1.20
C ASP A 693 18.69 20.12 2.53
N SER A 694 17.81 20.28 3.51
CA SER A 694 18.21 20.74 4.84
C SER A 694 18.71 19.55 5.65
N SER A 695 20.03 19.46 5.86
CA SER A 695 20.60 18.61 6.90
C SER A 695 19.92 18.93 8.23
N SER A 696 19.48 17.89 8.96
CA SER A 696 18.82 18.14 10.25
C SER A 696 19.83 18.77 11.22
N PRO A 697 19.47 19.86 11.94
CA PRO A 697 20.32 20.39 13.02
C PRO A 697 20.51 19.35 14.15
N GLN A 698 19.61 18.38 14.23
CA GLN A 698 19.63 17.27 15.18
C GLN A 698 20.86 16.37 15.01
N LEU A 699 21.32 16.13 13.78
CA LEU A 699 22.52 15.31 13.54
C LEU A 699 23.79 16.01 14.05
N GLU A 700 23.92 17.31 13.82
CA GLU A 700 25.07 18.09 14.28
C GLU A 700 25.10 18.18 15.81
N GLU A 701 23.94 18.41 16.43
CA GLU A 701 23.80 18.40 17.88
C GLU A 701 24.15 17.04 18.48
N LEU A 702 23.58 15.95 17.94
CA LEU A 702 23.85 14.59 18.40
C LEU A 702 25.35 14.26 18.25
N SER A 703 25.96 14.55 17.10
CA SER A 703 27.39 14.33 16.88
C SER A 703 28.26 15.10 17.88
N LYS A 704 27.90 16.35 18.18
CA LYS A 704 28.60 17.17 19.19
C LYS A 704 28.47 16.59 20.59
N THR A 705 27.26 16.14 20.98
CA THR A 705 27.06 15.49 22.29
C THR A 705 27.83 14.17 22.42
N ILE A 706 27.85 13.34 21.37
CA ILE A 706 28.62 12.10 21.32
C ILE A 706 30.11 12.38 21.47
N GLN A 707 30.64 13.38 20.75
CA GLN A 707 32.06 13.75 20.82
C GLN A 707 32.45 14.23 22.23
N ASP A 708 31.63 15.10 22.83
CA ASP A 708 31.88 15.64 24.17
C ASP A 708 31.82 14.55 25.25
N LEU A 709 30.84 13.65 25.18
CA LEU A 709 30.77 12.49 26.09
C LEU A 709 31.92 11.52 25.88
N CYS A 710 32.38 11.31 24.64
CA CYS A 710 33.53 10.47 24.33
C CYS A 710 34.81 11.04 24.95
N ILE A 711 35.04 12.36 24.81
CA ILE A 711 36.18 13.04 25.44
C ILE A 711 36.09 12.92 26.97
N ARG A 712 34.90 13.13 27.57
CA ARG A 712 34.71 12.96 29.02
C ARG A 712 35.01 11.54 29.47
N ALA A 713 34.53 10.51 28.76
CA ALA A 713 34.79 9.12 29.11
C ALA A 713 36.29 8.78 29.13
N HIS A 714 37.06 9.30 28.17
CA HIS A 714 38.52 9.12 28.13
C HIS A 714 39.26 10.01 29.14
N ASN A 715 38.73 11.16 29.53
CA ASN A 715 39.34 12.01 30.57
C ASN A 715 39.41 11.32 31.93
N LEU A 716 38.47 10.42 32.25
CA LEU A 716 38.52 9.61 33.47
C LEU A 716 39.75 8.68 33.47
N TRP A 717 40.01 8.00 32.35
CA TRP A 717 41.21 7.20 32.12
C TRP A 717 42.48 8.06 32.20
N ILE A 718 42.51 9.23 31.53
CA ILE A 718 43.64 10.18 31.57
C ILE A 718 43.97 10.58 33.02
N SER A 719 42.95 10.94 33.80
CA SER A 719 43.14 11.39 35.18
C SER A 719 43.73 10.29 36.07
N TRP A 720 43.19 9.07 35.99
CA TRP A 720 43.68 7.96 36.79
C TRP A 720 45.08 7.49 36.36
N VAL A 721 45.32 7.27 35.07
CA VAL A 721 46.64 6.82 34.57
C VAL A 721 47.73 7.86 34.84
N SER A 722 47.46 9.16 34.61
CA SER A 722 48.46 10.21 34.89
C SER A 722 48.79 10.32 36.38
N ASN A 723 47.80 10.10 37.28
CA ASN A 723 48.04 10.06 38.73
C ASN A 723 48.91 8.87 39.12
N GLU A 724 48.58 7.65 38.66
CA GLU A 724 49.34 6.44 39.00
C GLU A 724 50.76 6.45 38.43
N LEU A 725 50.93 6.90 37.18
CA LEU A 725 52.25 7.09 36.58
C LEU A 725 53.07 8.14 37.33
N SER A 726 52.44 9.23 37.79
CA SER A 726 53.09 10.26 38.61
C SER A 726 53.51 9.72 39.98
N ILE A 727 52.65 8.92 40.63
CA ILE A 727 52.97 8.26 41.90
C ILE A 727 54.16 7.30 41.70
N ASN A 728 54.15 6.49 40.64
CA ASN A 728 55.26 5.59 40.31
C ASN A 728 56.55 6.36 40.03
N LEU A 729 56.49 7.43 39.24
CA LEU A 729 57.64 8.30 38.98
C LEU A 729 58.19 8.90 40.27
N SER A 730 57.33 9.44 41.14
CA SER A 730 57.71 10.01 42.43
C SER A 730 58.36 8.98 43.36
N ARG A 731 57.83 7.76 43.38
CA ARG A 731 58.36 6.65 44.18
C ARG A 731 59.74 6.25 43.68
N ASN A 732 59.90 6.11 42.37
CA ASN A 732 61.18 5.75 41.75
C ASN A 732 62.24 6.85 41.96
N LEU A 733 61.86 8.14 41.83
CA LEU A 733 62.77 9.27 42.09
C LEU A 733 63.20 9.35 43.56
N ARG A 734 62.29 9.04 44.51
CA ARG A 734 62.60 9.02 45.95
C ARG A 734 63.44 7.82 46.40
N GLN A 735 63.41 6.73 45.64
CA GLN A 735 64.17 5.51 45.92
C GLN A 735 65.58 5.52 45.34
N ASP A 736 65.91 6.50 44.49
CA ASP A 736 67.25 6.62 43.91
C ASP A 736 68.17 7.47 44.80
N ASP A 737 68.99 6.80 45.60
CA ASP A 737 70.02 7.42 46.43
C ASP A 737 71.08 8.19 45.59
N CYS A 738 71.24 7.88 44.30
CA CYS A 738 72.22 8.52 43.42
C CYS A 738 71.82 9.94 43.01
N LEU A 739 70.52 10.27 43.02
CA LEU A 739 70.01 11.63 42.76
C LEU A 739 70.15 12.56 43.99
N SER A 740 70.38 11.98 45.17
CA SER A 740 70.63 12.71 46.42
C SER A 740 72.12 13.05 46.63
N ALA A 741 73.01 12.56 45.75
CA ALA A 741 74.44 12.83 45.82
C ALA A 741 74.77 14.23 45.29
N ALA A 742 75.38 15.08 46.12
CA ALA A 742 75.70 16.48 45.86
C ALA A 742 76.90 16.71 44.90
N THR A 743 77.05 15.90 43.85
CA THR A 743 78.06 16.12 42.81
C THR A 743 77.39 16.55 41.50
N PRO A 744 77.60 17.78 41.02
CA PRO A 744 77.01 18.26 39.78
C PRO A 744 77.66 17.56 38.58
N LEU A 745 76.88 16.81 37.80
CA LEU A 745 77.34 16.22 36.54
C LEU A 745 77.27 17.29 35.42
N ARG A 746 78.46 17.69 34.94
CA ARG A 746 78.79 18.45 33.70
C ARG A 746 78.21 19.87 33.51
N GLU A 747 79.00 20.83 33.99
CA GLU A 747 79.34 22.18 33.52
C GLU A 747 78.44 22.94 32.50
N PHE A 748 77.92 24.08 33.00
CA PHE A 748 77.70 25.32 32.24
C PHE A 748 79.03 25.81 31.65
N THR A 749 79.10 26.08 30.34
CA THR A 749 80.20 26.86 29.74
C THR A 749 79.65 28.17 29.19
N ILE A 750 80.03 29.29 29.83
CA ILE A 750 79.78 30.65 29.31
C ILE A 750 80.90 30.93 28.30
N SER A 751 80.54 31.10 27.02
CA SER A 751 81.47 31.65 26.03
C SER A 751 81.59 33.16 26.25
N LEU A 752 82.77 33.73 25.95
CA LEU A 752 83.10 35.15 26.15
C LEU A 752 82.24 36.14 25.34
N ASP A 753 81.31 35.66 24.51
CA ASP A 753 80.37 36.48 23.72
C ASP A 753 78.93 36.50 24.27
N GLY A 754 78.70 35.94 25.47
CA GLY A 754 77.41 36.08 26.16
C GLY A 754 76.28 35.19 25.64
N ASP A 755 76.57 34.20 24.80
CA ASP A 755 75.57 33.25 24.31
C ASP A 755 75.52 32.00 25.21
N VAL A 756 74.36 31.78 25.85
CA VAL A 756 74.12 30.66 26.78
C VAL A 756 73.62 29.46 25.97
N SER A 757 74.51 28.52 25.66
CA SER A 757 74.13 27.25 25.01
C SER A 757 73.80 26.18 26.05
N PHE A 758 72.55 25.72 26.05
CA PHE A 758 72.11 24.54 26.82
C PHE A 758 72.62 23.25 26.15
N ASN A 759 73.80 22.74 26.54
CA ASN A 759 74.41 21.53 25.96
C ASN A 759 73.80 20.19 26.46
N GLY A 760 72.49 20.14 26.68
CA GLY A 760 71.78 18.95 27.19
C GLY A 760 71.03 18.15 26.12
N TRP A 761 70.96 18.63 24.89
CA TRP A 761 70.12 18.05 23.82
C TRP A 761 70.93 17.80 22.55
N GLU A 762 70.91 16.56 22.06
CA GLU A 762 71.58 16.08 20.85
C GLU A 762 70.56 15.92 19.72
N GLU A 763 70.85 16.41 18.52
CA GLU A 763 69.97 16.24 17.35
C GLU A 763 70.09 14.81 16.81
N THR A 764 68.99 14.06 16.86
CA THR A 764 68.87 12.74 16.24
C THR A 764 68.04 12.82 14.96
N VAL A 765 68.57 12.24 13.88
CA VAL A 765 67.91 12.21 12.57
C VAL A 765 67.11 10.92 12.46
N VAL A 766 65.78 11.00 12.55
CA VAL A 766 64.91 9.83 12.38
C VAL A 766 64.70 9.59 10.89
N LYS A 767 65.31 8.52 10.37
CA LYS A 767 65.09 8.09 8.99
C LYS A 767 63.80 7.27 8.92
N GLN A 768 62.75 7.84 8.34
CA GLN A 768 61.51 7.12 8.06
C GLN A 768 61.77 6.03 7.01
N ALA A 769 61.59 4.77 7.40
CA ALA A 769 61.66 3.65 6.46
C ALA A 769 60.32 3.58 5.70
N GLN A 770 60.39 3.71 4.37
CA GLN A 770 59.31 3.58 3.37
C GLN A 770 58.55 4.87 3.01
N SER A 771 59.07 5.61 2.03
CA SER A 771 58.47 5.73 0.69
C SER A 771 59.35 6.61 -0.20
N VAL A 772 59.62 6.15 -1.42
CA VAL A 772 60.39 6.88 -2.44
C VAL A 772 59.53 8.04 -2.94
N GLU A 773 59.68 9.22 -2.33
CA GLU A 773 59.62 10.57 -2.93
C GLU A 773 59.38 11.62 -1.83
N SER A 774 60.27 12.62 -1.76
CA SER A 774 60.33 13.75 -0.81
C SER A 774 60.70 13.42 0.66
N ARG A 775 62.01 13.31 0.93
CA ARG A 775 62.57 13.30 2.30
C ARG A 775 62.51 14.69 2.93
N SER A 776 61.62 14.91 3.87
CA SER A 776 61.92 15.80 5.00
C SER A 776 62.59 14.94 6.07
N GLU A 777 63.90 15.07 6.23
CA GLU A 777 64.60 14.45 7.35
C GLU A 777 64.10 15.09 8.65
N MET A 778 63.31 14.35 9.43
CA MET A 778 62.81 14.83 10.71
C MET A 778 63.97 14.82 11.71
N LYS A 779 64.50 16.01 12.01
CA LYS A 779 65.48 16.22 13.07
C LYS A 779 64.75 16.42 14.38
N ILE A 780 64.98 15.52 15.35
CA ILE A 780 64.40 15.60 16.68
C ILE A 780 65.55 15.78 17.67
N SER A 781 65.51 16.86 18.45
CA SER A 781 66.41 17.07 19.57
C SER A 781 66.01 16.14 20.72
N LEU A 782 66.91 15.25 21.13
CA LEU A 782 66.73 14.35 22.27
C LEU A 782 67.74 14.71 23.38
N PRO A 783 67.42 14.53 24.67
CA PRO A 783 68.41 14.75 25.72
C PRO A 783 69.62 13.83 25.56
N SER A 784 70.84 14.36 25.72
CA SER A 784 72.11 13.60 25.59
C SER A 784 72.27 12.50 26.66
N MET A 785 71.60 12.68 27.81
CA MET A 785 71.38 11.64 28.83
C MET A 785 69.94 11.74 29.36
N PRO A 786 68.99 10.97 28.80
CA PRO A 786 67.63 10.98 29.31
C PRO A 786 67.58 10.21 30.63
N SER A 787 66.93 10.77 31.66
CA SER A 787 66.71 10.08 32.93
C SER A 787 65.94 8.77 32.69
N LEU A 788 66.49 7.65 33.18
CA LEU A 788 65.90 6.31 33.04
C LEU A 788 64.46 6.25 33.57
N TYR A 789 64.16 7.04 34.62
CA TYR A 789 62.82 7.12 35.20
C TYR A 789 61.84 7.87 34.29
N ILE A 790 62.31 8.94 33.63
CA ILE A 790 61.49 9.70 32.68
C ILE A 790 61.26 8.90 31.40
N THR A 791 62.27 8.17 30.90
CA THR A 791 62.08 7.28 29.73
C THR A 791 61.14 6.14 30.07
N SER A 792 61.25 5.54 31.26
CA SER A 792 60.31 4.52 31.72
C SER A 792 58.87 5.05 31.87
N PHE A 793 58.70 6.26 32.42
CA PHE A 793 57.40 6.94 32.53
C PHE A 793 56.77 7.19 31.16
N LEU A 794 57.54 7.74 30.21
CA LEU A 794 57.06 7.99 28.85
C LEU A 794 56.77 6.69 28.10
N PHE A 795 57.59 5.65 28.31
CA PHE A 795 57.35 4.33 27.71
C PHE A 795 56.05 3.70 28.23
N GLN A 796 55.80 3.72 29.53
CA GLN A 796 54.54 3.24 30.12
C GLN A 796 53.33 4.05 29.62
N ALA A 797 53.48 5.37 29.46
CA ALA A 797 52.44 6.20 28.86
C ALA A 797 52.15 5.79 27.40
N CYS A 798 53.18 5.46 26.62
CA CYS A 798 53.03 4.96 25.24
C CYS A 798 52.38 3.57 25.18
N GLU A 799 52.73 2.66 26.09
CA GLU A 799 52.09 1.34 26.20
C GLU A 799 50.59 1.50 26.49
N GLU A 800 50.22 2.43 27.37
CA GLU A 800 48.83 2.73 27.69
C GLU A 800 48.06 3.32 26.48
N ILE A 801 48.68 4.24 25.73
CA ILE A 801 48.10 4.74 24.47
C ILE A 801 47.90 3.58 23.48
N HIS A 802 48.87 2.67 23.37
CA HIS A 802 48.75 1.51 22.50
C HIS A 802 47.62 0.58 22.94
N ARG A 803 47.48 0.36 24.25
CA ARG A 803 46.47 -0.52 24.85
C ARG A 803 45.04 -0.05 24.62
N VAL A 804 44.81 1.27 24.57
CA VAL A 804 43.49 1.88 24.31
C VAL A 804 43.21 2.04 22.81
N GLY A 805 44.22 1.86 21.96
CA GLY A 805 44.14 2.01 20.50
C GLY A 805 44.41 3.44 20.05
N GLY A 806 45.63 3.92 20.26
CA GLY A 806 46.04 5.31 19.99
C GLY A 806 45.78 5.84 18.57
N HIS A 807 45.67 4.98 17.56
CA HIS A 807 45.33 5.36 16.18
C HIS A 807 43.84 5.68 15.98
N ILE A 808 43.00 5.31 16.93
CA ILE A 808 41.54 5.46 16.88
C ILE A 808 41.09 6.67 17.71
N LEU A 809 41.89 7.10 18.69
CA LEU A 809 41.61 8.23 19.56
C LEU A 809 41.63 9.56 18.80
N ASP A 810 40.71 10.47 19.19
CA ASP A 810 40.72 11.85 18.70
C ASP A 810 42.01 12.55 19.15
N LYS A 811 42.54 13.43 18.29
CA LYS A 811 43.73 14.24 18.56
C LYS A 811 43.61 15.03 19.87
N VAL A 812 42.40 15.49 20.19
CA VAL A 812 42.10 16.22 21.43
C VAL A 812 42.36 15.36 22.67
N ILE A 813 42.00 14.07 22.64
CA ILE A 813 42.21 13.13 23.76
C ILE A 813 43.71 12.92 24.00
N LEU A 814 44.49 12.74 22.93
CA LEU A 814 45.94 12.58 23.01
C LEU A 814 46.64 13.85 23.50
N GLN A 815 46.19 15.03 23.04
CA GLN A 815 46.71 16.32 23.52
C GLN A 815 46.40 16.54 25.01
N ASN A 816 45.18 16.20 25.46
CA ASN A 816 44.81 16.28 26.86
C ASN A 816 45.66 15.34 27.72
N PHE A 817 45.92 14.12 27.26
CA PHE A 817 46.77 13.16 27.95
C PHE A 817 48.21 13.69 28.07
N ALA A 818 48.79 14.18 26.98
CA ALA A 818 50.14 14.75 26.97
C ALA A 818 50.26 15.98 27.90
N SER A 819 49.29 16.89 27.84
CA SER A 819 49.23 18.07 28.72
C SER A 819 49.14 17.68 30.19
N ARG A 820 48.30 16.69 30.52
CA ARG A 820 48.13 16.22 31.90
C ARG A 820 49.38 15.53 32.44
N LEU A 821 50.06 14.72 31.62
CA LEU A 821 51.34 14.11 32.01
C LEU A 821 52.40 15.17 32.27
N LEU A 822 52.49 16.20 31.42
CA LEU A 822 53.42 17.32 31.61
C LEU A 822 53.15 18.06 32.92
N GLU A 823 51.88 18.39 33.20
CA GLU A 823 51.47 19.04 34.45
C GLU A 823 51.88 18.20 35.68
N LYS A 824 51.70 16.87 35.62
CA LYS A 824 52.12 15.96 36.68
C LYS A 824 53.62 15.93 36.89
N VAL A 825 54.41 15.92 35.83
CA VAL A 825 55.87 15.96 35.93
C VAL A 825 56.33 17.31 36.50
N CYS A 826 55.75 18.42 36.06
CA CYS A 826 56.07 19.75 36.60
C CYS A 826 55.67 19.89 38.07
N SER A 827 54.60 19.23 38.53
CA SER A 827 54.15 19.28 39.93
C SER A 827 55.01 18.46 40.90
N LEU A 828 55.91 17.61 40.39
CA LEU A 828 56.87 16.85 41.19
C LEU A 828 58.13 17.66 41.51
N HIS A 829 58.30 18.81 40.85
CA HIS A 829 59.39 19.75 41.06
C HIS A 829 59.10 20.66 42.25
#